data_AF-A0A355XVH3-F1
#
_entry.id   AF-A0A355XVH3-F1
#
_cell.length_a   1.000
_cell.length_b   1.000
_cell.length_c   1.000
_cell.angle_alpha   90.00
_cell.angle_beta   90.00
_cell.angle_gamma   90.00
#
_symmetry.space_group_name_H-M   'P 1'
#
loop_
_entity.id
_entity.type
_entity.pdbx_description
1 polymer ?
#
loop_
_entity_poly.entity_id
_entity_poly.type
_entity_poly.pdbx_seq_one_letter_code
_entity_poly.pdbx_strand_id
1 'polypeptide(L)'
;MKNKQLRFAVALAGLLSSASAMAIDPPTIARPLADGATYTLVNYAKPSVILSRTSWDGAYYLLDFDKANYKKHAFVAHQDDEGWYFSSTDSTYIGFNTGNANLNGNLTAPAHFTVTASEEHPGFYRIVNADDQPCEGTHGLPVHLNNGGQFLVTTFNGNQYFPDYMGGCEMMDDSTTPVIDTETGWIHPLDTSHELWAFADTADVPQYQQRISLYTLITDLQQQQLAEPEEGFAEGWQALVDAATTLYNQEAVSQEDNDAAKRMKEAKTSLYDEIKKAQAMLGEDIDATFQAAIGKALLTFNTSTDPAQQEEAQRELVNAEVIFNGGQGDITNLGQNMSFEDLTAQGGAETTGVGPTPTGWNAYVDGKQIVTADDARAAGFTAWYGVNSDSQGESKDGNETFGVWNQHMPAFELSQTITGLDNGTYRIEAAVMVGANNQGSRRTTQRVFGNLNSTLFGQQGDYDPSLFDPLEVLAYAGNNELTTDRELQNVTCDAYVYDGTLTFGFRTDGNIAAAKRTAANPQGGDGWFKVDNFRIAKMGYVKETALNVYNFYYDKLMELNNEKMQEKVATALQTTLDNNYIDDDATPEAIDAAIMACKDAITPAANSVALYKKLEAALEEHYNNLNDYALYDGYEAYRQAVEDEAEVIYDDATAGEEEINAAIAKMEAALEACKLGGVKVGSEATMLIKNPSFEDLTAQGGEGSESGGVAAPPTGWTLYINGKAQDAASVKTHGMGWCAINTGDVIDVIDNDGTWHTQQPTDGTHLWGIWASNIPEVQLSQTITGLPKGTYLLKADVMVQNNWAGNNVTTQRIFGNSCVEMWGEVDGYTGNVTADMQAAIDFDAQALDTLKHITYAGYTCESGDATTSLLKPMQLYFDVQEDGVATIGFRTNGVNKDGGTFAEKTAVNGAGWFKVDNFRLFFINEESHVSGINGINGDGTGEVTRQEFYSIDGQRLPKPRKGVVIVKSHLANGKTIVGKTVVK
;
A
#
# COMPACT_ATOMS: atom_id res chain seq x y z
N MET A 1 36.03 13.40 72.47
CA MET A 1 35.81 14.51 73.41
C MET A 1 34.31 14.80 73.48
N LYS A 2 33.73 14.60 74.69
CA LYS A 2 32.47 15.14 75.27
C LYS A 2 31.18 15.04 74.42
N ASN A 3 30.26 14.14 74.78
CA ASN A 3 29.08 14.38 75.66
C ASN A 3 28.02 15.26 74.97
N LYS A 4 26.79 14.86 74.65
CA LYS A 4 25.81 14.03 75.39
C LYS A 4 24.72 13.52 74.44
N GLN A 5 24.43 12.23 74.51
CA GLN A 5 23.07 11.73 74.36
C GLN A 5 22.36 11.95 75.71
N LEU A 6 21.29 12.74 75.73
CA LEU A 6 20.20 12.57 76.67
C LEU A 6 18.91 12.71 75.86
N ARG A 7 18.11 11.66 75.97
CA ARG A 7 16.95 11.29 75.20
C ARG A 7 15.79 11.28 76.21
N PHE A 8 14.60 11.66 75.76
CA PHE A 8 13.29 11.45 76.41
C PHE A 8 12.93 12.31 77.63
N ALA A 9 12.18 13.40 77.38
CA ALA A 9 10.89 13.71 78.03
C ALA A 9 10.45 15.13 77.65
N VAL A 10 9.74 15.28 76.52
CA VAL A 10 8.60 16.18 76.22
C VAL A 10 8.31 15.96 74.73
N ALA A 11 7.65 14.84 74.43
CA ALA A 11 7.14 14.50 73.11
C ALA A 11 5.74 13.90 73.33
N LEU A 12 4.82 14.73 73.83
CA LEU A 12 3.37 14.49 73.81
C LEU A 12 2.57 15.74 74.27
N ALA A 13 2.79 16.90 73.63
CA ALA A 13 1.92 18.07 73.71
C ALA A 13 2.46 19.15 72.74
N GLY A 14 2.02 19.12 71.49
CA GLY A 14 2.52 20.03 70.45
C GLY A 14 2.16 19.61 69.01
N LEU A 15 1.52 18.46 68.84
CA LEU A 15 0.73 18.15 67.65
C LEU A 15 -0.70 18.65 67.89
N LEU A 16 -0.87 19.97 67.83
CA LEU A 16 -2.15 20.64 67.65
C LEU A 16 -1.92 21.70 66.57
N SER A 17 -2.51 21.46 65.40
CA SER A 17 -2.81 22.41 64.32
C SER A 17 -1.73 23.44 63.95
N SER A 18 -0.83 23.10 63.03
CA SER A 18 -0.28 24.10 62.11
C SER A 18 -1.30 24.36 61.00
N ALA A 19 -2.35 25.11 61.32
CA ALA A 19 -3.05 25.85 60.28
C ALA A 19 -2.03 26.88 59.76
N SER A 20 -1.60 26.75 58.51
CA SER A 20 -0.84 27.79 57.84
C SER A 20 -1.63 29.08 57.98
N ALA A 21 -1.15 30.03 58.79
CA ALA A 21 -1.78 31.33 58.91
C ALA A 21 -1.87 31.94 57.50
N MET A 22 -3.08 32.15 56.99
CA MET A 22 -3.29 32.82 55.70
C MET A 22 -2.59 34.19 55.76
N ALA A 23 -1.84 34.54 54.72
CA ALA A 23 -0.94 35.71 54.79
C ALA A 23 -1.68 37.07 54.75
N ILE A 24 -3.00 37.06 54.50
CA ILE A 24 -3.84 38.25 54.45
C ILE A 24 -5.16 38.01 55.20
N ASP A 25 -5.62 39.03 55.93
CA ASP A 25 -6.94 39.03 56.56
C ASP A 25 -8.05 39.21 55.51
N PRO A 26 -9.26 38.64 55.72
CA PRO A 26 -10.41 38.93 54.87
C PRO A 26 -10.77 40.42 54.93
N PRO A 27 -11.29 41.00 53.83
CA PRO A 27 -11.55 42.43 53.78
C PRO A 27 -12.67 42.81 54.76
N THR A 28 -12.63 44.06 55.24
CA THR A 28 -13.63 44.63 56.13
C THR A 28 -14.62 45.51 55.36
N ILE A 29 -15.93 45.26 55.50
CA ILE A 29 -17.02 46.09 54.96
C ILE A 29 -17.85 46.78 56.05
N ALA A 30 -17.49 46.57 57.31
CA ALA A 30 -18.34 46.89 58.42
C ALA A 30 -18.49 48.40 58.67
N ARG A 31 -19.70 48.80 59.06
CA ARG A 31 -19.98 50.11 59.67
C ARG A 31 -20.47 49.94 61.11
N PRO A 32 -20.29 50.97 61.97
CA PRO A 32 -20.98 51.01 63.25
C PRO A 32 -22.49 50.85 63.06
N LEU A 33 -23.10 50.04 63.92
CA LEU A 33 -24.54 49.84 63.94
C LEU A 33 -25.23 51.14 64.41
N ALA A 34 -26.26 51.58 63.68
CA ALA A 34 -27.00 52.79 63.96
C ALA A 34 -28.51 52.56 63.84
N ASP A 35 -29.27 53.13 64.78
CA ASP A 35 -30.73 53.07 64.78
C ASP A 35 -31.31 53.68 63.48
N GLY A 36 -32.21 52.95 62.84
CA GLY A 36 -32.84 53.28 61.57
C GLY A 36 -32.00 53.04 60.29
N ALA A 37 -30.73 52.60 60.43
CA ALA A 37 -29.87 52.33 59.27
C ALA A 37 -30.13 50.94 58.66
N THR A 38 -29.81 50.79 57.37
CA THR A 38 -30.07 49.57 56.59
C THR A 38 -28.76 48.83 56.27
N TYR A 39 -28.71 47.53 56.54
CA TYR A 39 -27.51 46.70 56.42
C TYR A 39 -27.78 45.36 55.73
N THR A 40 -26.76 44.76 55.13
CA THR A 40 -26.68 43.31 54.92
C THR A 40 -25.60 42.72 55.83
N LEU A 41 -25.62 41.40 56.05
CA LEU A 41 -24.61 40.73 56.86
C LEU A 41 -23.61 39.97 55.97
N VAL A 42 -22.35 40.01 56.41
CA VAL A 42 -21.24 39.21 55.86
C VAL A 42 -20.56 38.49 57.01
N ASN A 43 -20.23 37.21 56.83
CA ASN A 43 -19.57 36.40 57.85
C ASN A 43 -18.05 36.42 57.65
N TYR A 44 -17.28 36.47 58.74
CA TYR A 44 -15.81 36.49 58.68
C TYR A 44 -15.23 35.18 58.08
N ALA A 45 -15.78 34.02 58.46
CA ALA A 45 -15.30 32.72 58.00
C ALA A 45 -15.68 32.42 56.53
N LYS A 46 -16.71 33.08 56.00
CA LYS A 46 -17.19 32.96 54.62
C LYS A 46 -17.41 34.35 54.00
N PRO A 47 -16.34 35.12 53.75
CA PRO A 47 -16.45 36.52 53.36
C PRO A 47 -16.88 36.73 51.90
N SER A 48 -16.89 35.67 51.08
CA SER A 48 -17.28 35.69 49.66
C SER A 48 -18.78 35.57 49.39
N VAL A 49 -19.58 35.27 50.41
CA VAL A 49 -21.02 35.09 50.32
C VAL A 49 -21.74 36.15 51.16
N ILE A 50 -22.93 36.55 50.72
CA ILE A 50 -23.69 37.64 51.32
C ILE A 50 -25.05 37.13 51.76
N LEU A 51 -25.53 37.63 52.90
CA LEU A 51 -26.83 37.28 53.42
C LEU A 51 -27.95 37.78 52.51
N SER A 52 -28.87 36.87 52.16
CA SER A 52 -30.01 37.19 51.31
C SER A 52 -31.23 36.37 51.69
N ARG A 53 -32.40 37.02 51.68
CA ARG A 53 -33.69 36.34 51.88
C ARG A 53 -34.08 35.61 50.61
N THR A 54 -34.48 34.36 50.75
CA THR A 54 -34.91 33.54 49.62
C THR A 54 -36.43 33.62 49.44
N SER A 55 -36.87 33.51 48.19
CA SER A 55 -38.29 33.66 47.84
C SER A 55 -39.12 32.39 48.11
N TRP A 56 -38.48 31.24 48.33
CA TRP A 56 -39.14 29.94 48.42
C TRP A 56 -39.57 29.54 49.83
N ASP A 57 -38.86 29.99 50.87
CA ASP A 57 -39.23 29.73 52.28
C ASP A 57 -39.24 30.99 53.16
N GLY A 58 -38.84 32.15 52.60
CA GLY A 58 -38.79 33.43 53.31
C GLY A 58 -37.67 33.54 54.35
N ALA A 59 -36.80 32.54 54.46
CA ALA A 59 -35.65 32.53 55.36
C ALA A 59 -34.40 33.14 54.70
N TYR A 60 -33.41 33.43 55.53
CA TYR A 60 -32.15 34.05 55.11
C TYR A 60 -31.05 32.98 54.90
N TYR A 61 -30.35 33.09 53.77
CA TYR A 61 -29.26 32.21 53.37
C TYR A 61 -28.05 33.05 52.94
N LEU A 62 -26.86 32.50 53.11
CA LEU A 62 -25.64 33.03 52.50
C LEU A 62 -25.57 32.54 51.06
N LEU A 63 -25.57 33.48 50.12
CA LEU A 63 -25.53 33.21 48.69
C LEU A 63 -24.32 33.91 48.05
N ASP A 64 -23.84 33.33 46.95
CA ASP A 64 -22.88 34.00 46.06
C ASP A 64 -23.42 35.38 45.64
N PHE A 65 -22.51 36.34 45.43
CA PHE A 65 -22.86 37.74 45.12
C PHE A 65 -23.87 37.89 43.96
N ASP A 66 -23.73 37.10 42.90
CA ASP A 66 -24.59 37.11 41.71
C ASP A 66 -26.00 36.54 41.96
N LYS A 67 -26.14 35.68 42.98
CA LYS A 67 -27.41 35.07 43.42
C LYS A 67 -28.05 35.83 44.58
N ALA A 68 -27.29 36.68 45.28
CA ALA A 68 -27.76 37.42 46.44
C ALA A 68 -28.61 38.65 46.06
N ASN A 69 -29.83 38.72 46.58
CA ASN A 69 -30.71 39.88 46.48
C ASN A 69 -30.58 40.81 47.71
N TYR A 70 -29.34 41.14 48.07
CA TYR A 70 -28.98 41.87 49.31
C TYR A 70 -29.53 43.30 49.37
N LYS A 71 -29.84 43.93 48.23
CA LYS A 71 -30.43 45.28 48.19
C LYS A 71 -31.91 45.31 48.57
N LYS A 72 -32.70 44.33 48.09
CA LYS A 72 -34.15 44.31 48.33
C LYS A 72 -34.51 43.75 49.69
N HIS A 73 -33.65 42.94 50.31
CA HIS A 73 -33.95 42.22 51.56
C HIS A 73 -32.97 42.54 52.69
N ALA A 74 -32.42 43.75 52.71
CA ALA A 74 -31.58 44.26 53.77
C ALA A 74 -32.34 44.42 55.11
N PHE A 75 -31.59 44.47 56.20
CA PHE A 75 -32.03 44.62 57.58
C PHE A 75 -32.09 46.10 57.94
N VAL A 76 -33.23 46.59 58.44
CA VAL A 76 -33.28 47.87 59.13
C VAL A 76 -33.03 47.60 60.61
N ALA A 77 -31.97 48.20 61.15
CA ALA A 77 -31.61 48.06 62.56
C ALA A 77 -32.41 49.03 63.42
N HIS A 78 -32.87 48.57 64.58
CA HIS A 78 -33.56 49.38 65.58
C HIS A 78 -33.00 49.07 66.97
N GLN A 79 -33.01 50.06 67.86
CA GLN A 79 -32.51 49.89 69.23
C GLN A 79 -33.52 50.41 70.28
N ASP A 80 -33.77 49.60 71.31
CA ASP A 80 -34.51 50.02 72.50
C ASP A 80 -33.87 49.50 73.80
N ASP A 81 -34.61 49.55 74.92
CA ASP A 81 -34.14 49.16 76.25
C ASP A 81 -33.89 47.64 76.39
N GLU A 82 -34.46 46.81 75.49
CA GLU A 82 -34.37 45.35 75.52
C GLU A 82 -33.25 44.81 74.60
N GLY A 83 -32.82 45.59 73.61
CA GLY A 83 -31.62 45.31 72.80
C GLY A 83 -31.69 45.85 71.38
N TRP A 84 -30.95 45.22 70.46
CA TRP A 84 -31.08 45.49 69.02
C TRP A 84 -32.09 44.55 68.39
N TYR A 85 -33.02 45.06 67.61
CA TYR A 85 -33.89 44.22 66.77
C TYR A 85 -33.82 44.66 65.33
N PHE A 86 -34.18 43.77 64.42
CA PHE A 86 -34.10 44.03 62.98
C PHE A 86 -35.45 43.80 62.32
N SER A 87 -35.80 44.66 61.37
CA SER A 87 -36.94 44.45 60.48
C SER A 87 -36.47 44.33 59.04
N SER A 88 -37.16 43.54 58.23
CA SER A 88 -36.94 43.54 56.79
C SER A 88 -37.57 44.79 56.15
N THR A 89 -37.17 45.09 54.92
CA THR A 89 -37.67 46.23 54.13
C THR A 89 -39.18 46.20 53.84
N ASP A 90 -39.83 45.04 54.00
CA ASP A 90 -41.27 44.81 53.92
C ASP A 90 -42.00 44.85 55.29
N SER A 91 -41.33 45.37 56.32
CA SER A 91 -41.89 45.67 57.65
C SER A 91 -42.24 44.47 58.54
N THR A 92 -41.67 43.29 58.27
CA THR A 92 -41.71 42.12 59.15
C THR A 92 -40.47 42.07 60.05
N TYR A 93 -40.61 41.59 61.28
CA TYR A 93 -39.47 41.47 62.19
C TYR A 93 -38.63 40.24 61.83
N ILE A 94 -37.32 40.34 62.06
CA ILE A 94 -36.34 39.31 61.74
C ILE A 94 -35.88 38.63 63.02
N GLY A 95 -35.98 37.31 63.05
CA GLY A 95 -35.52 36.48 64.15
C GLY A 95 -35.81 35.01 63.86
N PHE A 96 -35.69 34.15 64.86
CA PHE A 96 -35.99 32.73 64.69
C PHE A 96 -37.50 32.49 64.85
N ASN A 97 -38.15 31.86 63.88
CA ASN A 97 -39.53 31.37 64.08
C ASN A 97 -39.55 30.22 65.09
N THR A 98 -40.66 30.02 65.81
CA THR A 98 -40.79 28.91 66.77
C THR A 98 -40.43 27.57 66.12
N GLY A 99 -39.42 26.88 66.67
CA GLY A 99 -38.95 25.58 66.18
C GLY A 99 -38.00 25.63 64.97
N ASN A 100 -37.66 26.82 64.45
CA ASN A 100 -36.69 26.96 63.36
C ASN A 100 -35.30 27.33 63.87
N ALA A 101 -34.29 26.69 63.31
CA ALA A 101 -32.89 27.00 63.58
C ALA A 101 -32.32 28.10 62.66
N ASN A 102 -33.08 28.62 61.67
CA ASN A 102 -32.61 29.65 60.75
C ASN A 102 -33.41 30.96 60.88
N LEU A 103 -32.74 32.10 60.63
CA LEU A 103 -33.35 33.43 60.66
C LEU A 103 -34.41 33.57 59.57
N ASN A 104 -35.58 34.08 59.96
CA ASN A 104 -36.71 34.31 59.08
C ASN A 104 -37.24 35.74 59.26
N GLY A 105 -37.55 36.41 58.15
CA GLY A 105 -38.15 37.74 58.15
C GLY A 105 -39.67 37.69 58.13
N ASN A 106 -40.31 36.90 59.01
CA ASN A 106 -41.77 36.75 59.07
C ASN A 106 -42.31 36.87 60.52
N LEU A 107 -41.51 37.35 61.47
CA LEU A 107 -41.96 37.48 62.85
C LEU A 107 -42.97 38.62 62.99
N THR A 108 -43.99 38.37 63.81
CA THR A 108 -45.06 39.33 64.12
C THR A 108 -44.72 40.23 65.32
N ALA A 109 -43.60 39.99 66.00
CA ALA A 109 -43.09 40.75 67.13
C ALA A 109 -41.56 40.89 66.99
N PRO A 110 -40.95 41.95 67.55
CA PRO A 110 -39.49 42.08 67.56
C PRO A 110 -38.86 40.93 68.33
N ALA A 111 -37.66 40.54 67.90
CA ALA A 111 -36.80 39.59 68.59
C ALA A 111 -35.46 40.28 68.81
N HIS A 112 -35.06 40.50 70.07
CA HIS A 112 -33.87 41.28 70.37
C HIS A 112 -32.60 40.45 70.35
N PHE A 113 -31.51 41.14 70.04
CA PHE A 113 -30.15 40.64 69.96
C PHE A 113 -29.21 41.57 70.75
N THR A 114 -28.27 40.96 71.46
CA THR A 114 -27.10 41.63 71.99
C THR A 114 -26.00 41.60 70.93
N VAL A 115 -25.53 42.77 70.51
CA VAL A 115 -24.48 42.91 69.50
C VAL A 115 -23.23 43.46 70.17
N THR A 116 -22.13 42.70 70.15
CA THR A 116 -20.86 43.09 70.79
C THR A 116 -19.74 43.13 69.75
N ALA A 117 -18.96 44.21 69.71
CA ALA A 117 -17.83 44.32 68.81
C ALA A 117 -16.72 43.32 69.16
N SER A 118 -16.08 42.73 68.16
CA SER A 118 -14.90 41.88 68.34
C SER A 118 -13.66 42.73 68.57
N GLU A 119 -12.90 42.45 69.64
CA GLU A 119 -11.61 43.08 69.90
C GLU A 119 -10.51 42.52 68.98
N GLU A 120 -10.63 41.25 68.56
CA GLU A 120 -9.64 40.54 67.74
C GLU A 120 -9.79 40.83 66.23
N HIS A 121 -11.02 41.12 65.79
CA HIS A 121 -11.33 41.40 64.38
C HIS A 121 -12.15 42.70 64.26
N PRO A 122 -11.50 43.87 64.25
CA PRO A 122 -12.16 45.16 64.17
C PRO A 122 -13.15 45.26 63.01
N GLY A 123 -14.37 45.72 63.31
CA GLY A 123 -15.48 45.80 62.34
C GLY A 123 -16.40 44.58 62.34
N PHE A 124 -15.98 43.44 62.86
CA PHE A 124 -16.89 42.30 63.05
C PHE A 124 -17.50 42.31 64.45
N TYR A 125 -18.71 41.78 64.55
CA TYR A 125 -19.51 41.75 65.77
C TYR A 125 -19.98 40.33 66.05
N ARG A 126 -20.03 39.97 67.32
CA ARG A 126 -20.76 38.79 67.78
C ARG A 126 -22.22 39.18 68.02
N ILE A 127 -23.13 38.43 67.42
CA ILE A 127 -24.58 38.62 67.55
C ILE A 127 -25.09 37.50 68.45
N VAL A 128 -25.71 37.85 69.57
CA VAL A 128 -26.23 36.91 70.57
C VAL A 128 -27.71 37.15 70.78
N ASN A 129 -28.50 36.09 70.88
CA ASN A 129 -29.94 36.16 71.18
C ASN A 129 -30.21 36.80 72.56
N ALA A 130 -31.14 37.77 72.67
CA ALA A 130 -31.57 38.34 73.95
C ALA A 130 -32.73 37.55 74.60
N ASP A 131 -33.25 38.04 75.72
CA ASP A 131 -34.19 37.31 76.61
C ASP A 131 -35.62 37.15 76.07
N ASP A 132 -35.99 37.82 74.98
CA ASP A 132 -37.36 37.87 74.47
C ASP A 132 -37.59 37.07 73.16
N GLN A 133 -36.66 36.17 72.82
CA GLN A 133 -36.77 35.30 71.64
C GLN A 133 -37.98 34.33 71.72
N PRO A 134 -38.66 34.04 70.59
CA PRO A 134 -39.85 33.18 70.55
C PRO A 134 -39.54 31.67 70.54
N CYS A 135 -38.26 31.28 70.62
CA CYS A 135 -37.81 29.89 70.68
C CYS A 135 -37.25 29.59 72.08
N GLU A 136 -37.92 28.67 72.80
CA GLU A 136 -37.52 28.31 74.17
C GLU A 136 -36.15 27.65 74.17
N GLY A 137 -35.19 28.21 74.91
CA GLY A 137 -33.83 27.69 75.05
C GLY A 137 -32.78 28.30 74.12
N THR A 138 -33.11 29.33 73.32
CA THR A 138 -32.14 29.98 72.42
C THR A 138 -31.48 31.26 72.96
N HIS A 139 -31.93 31.77 74.10
CA HIS A 139 -31.43 33.01 74.71
C HIS A 139 -29.96 32.90 75.13
N GLY A 140 -29.16 33.94 74.88
CA GLY A 140 -27.74 33.98 75.23
C GLY A 140 -26.80 33.23 74.27
N LEU A 141 -27.32 32.66 73.18
CA LEU A 141 -26.53 31.91 72.20
C LEU A 141 -26.05 32.78 71.02
N PRO A 142 -24.80 32.60 70.56
CA PRO A 142 -24.28 33.30 69.39
C PRO A 142 -24.94 32.79 68.10
N VAL A 143 -25.15 33.69 67.15
CA VAL A 143 -25.53 33.37 65.77
C VAL A 143 -24.26 32.93 65.03
N HIS A 144 -24.29 31.75 64.41
CA HIS A 144 -23.16 31.16 63.69
C HIS A 144 -23.60 30.50 62.37
N LEU A 145 -22.65 29.91 61.63
CA LEU A 145 -22.92 29.18 60.38
C LEU A 145 -23.24 27.70 60.59
N ASN A 146 -24.05 27.15 59.67
CA ASN A 146 -24.34 25.72 59.54
C ASN A 146 -23.27 24.98 58.70
N ASN A 147 -23.39 23.65 58.54
CA ASN A 147 -22.43 22.83 57.77
C ASN A 147 -22.60 23.10 56.28
N GLY A 148 -21.52 23.48 55.64
CA GLY A 148 -21.51 24.06 54.30
C GLY A 148 -21.53 25.59 54.26
N GLY A 149 -21.74 26.29 55.39
CA GLY A 149 -21.70 27.77 55.45
C GLY A 149 -22.81 28.46 54.68
N GLN A 150 -23.99 27.85 54.60
CA GLN A 150 -25.09 28.23 53.71
C GLN A 150 -26.20 29.04 54.39
N PHE A 151 -26.40 28.92 55.71
CA PHE A 151 -27.41 29.69 56.45
C PHE A 151 -27.03 29.88 57.92
N LEU A 152 -27.75 30.79 58.58
CA LEU A 152 -27.48 31.24 59.94
C LEU A 152 -28.19 30.33 60.93
N VAL A 153 -27.53 29.98 62.02
CA VAL A 153 -28.07 29.09 63.04
C VAL A 153 -27.71 29.54 64.45
N THR A 154 -28.52 29.10 65.42
CA THR A 154 -28.22 29.16 66.85
C THR A 154 -28.45 27.77 67.43
N THR A 155 -27.48 27.25 68.19
CA THR A 155 -27.46 25.84 68.59
C THR A 155 -27.58 25.68 70.11
N PHE A 156 -28.58 24.92 70.56
CA PHE A 156 -28.74 24.50 71.96
C PHE A 156 -28.83 22.98 72.10
N ASN A 157 -28.56 22.48 73.31
CA ASN A 157 -28.58 21.05 73.63
C ASN A 157 -30.02 20.50 73.60
N GLY A 158 -30.42 19.94 72.45
CA GLY A 158 -31.78 19.46 72.16
C GLY A 158 -32.13 19.42 70.67
N ASN A 159 -31.36 20.10 69.81
CA ASN A 159 -31.47 20.03 68.35
C ASN A 159 -30.48 18.99 67.78
N GLN A 160 -30.77 18.35 66.64
CA GLN A 160 -29.92 17.26 66.09
C GLN A 160 -28.64 17.76 65.39
N TYR A 161 -28.44 19.08 65.29
CA TYR A 161 -27.38 19.73 64.52
C TYR A 161 -26.51 20.58 65.44
N PHE A 162 -25.19 20.35 65.46
CA PHE A 162 -24.23 21.08 66.31
C PHE A 162 -23.00 21.57 65.54
N PRO A 163 -22.38 22.72 65.89
CA PRO A 163 -21.16 23.17 65.24
C PRO A 163 -20.03 22.14 65.42
N ASP A 164 -19.46 21.71 64.30
CA ASP A 164 -18.39 20.75 64.15
C ASP A 164 -17.05 21.40 64.48
N TYR A 165 -16.01 20.56 64.51
CA TYR A 165 -14.64 20.93 64.82
C TYR A 165 -14.03 22.00 63.88
N MET A 166 -14.70 22.35 62.78
CA MET A 166 -14.21 23.20 61.68
C MET A 166 -15.25 24.25 61.21
N GLY A 167 -16.29 24.53 62.01
CA GLY A 167 -17.24 25.63 61.79
C GLY A 167 -18.53 25.32 61.00
N GLY A 168 -19.00 24.07 60.96
CA GLY A 168 -20.27 23.68 60.34
C GLY A 168 -21.23 22.89 61.25
N CYS A 169 -22.56 22.94 61.11
CA CYS A 169 -23.52 22.04 61.77
C CYS A 169 -23.51 20.56 61.30
N GLU A 170 -22.85 19.64 61.98
CA GLU A 170 -22.99 18.19 61.74
C GLU A 170 -24.13 17.56 62.57
N MET A 171 -24.70 16.46 62.07
CA MET A 171 -25.52 15.56 62.89
C MET A 171 -24.58 14.70 63.73
N MET A 172 -24.86 14.49 65.02
CA MET A 172 -24.05 13.63 65.89
C MET A 172 -23.77 12.28 65.21
N ASP A 173 -22.51 12.00 64.86
CA ASP A 173 -22.02 10.64 64.69
C ASP A 173 -21.47 10.12 66.03
N ASP A 174 -21.38 8.81 66.19
CA ASP A 174 -21.01 8.16 67.47
C ASP A 174 -19.56 8.43 67.93
N SER A 175 -18.78 9.30 67.25
CA SER A 175 -17.33 9.45 67.46
C SER A 175 -16.81 10.84 67.82
N THR A 176 -17.62 11.91 67.74
CA THR A 176 -17.21 13.29 68.09
C THR A 176 -17.89 13.79 69.38
N THR A 177 -17.11 14.38 70.31
CA THR A 177 -17.64 14.95 71.57
C THR A 177 -17.59 16.47 71.51
N PRO A 178 -18.73 17.19 71.53
CA PRO A 178 -18.75 18.66 71.49
C PRO A 178 -18.20 19.26 72.79
N VAL A 179 -17.65 20.49 72.71
CA VAL A 179 -17.28 21.28 73.90
C VAL A 179 -18.57 21.87 74.49
N ILE A 180 -18.96 21.35 75.65
CA ILE A 180 -20.15 21.81 76.39
C ILE A 180 -19.71 22.75 77.50
N ASP A 181 -20.31 23.94 77.52
CA ASP A 181 -20.23 24.86 78.66
C ASP A 181 -20.84 24.20 79.89
N THR A 182 -20.02 24.01 80.91
CA THR A 182 -20.42 23.28 82.12
C THR A 182 -21.40 24.05 83.01
N GLU A 183 -21.54 25.36 82.85
CA GLU A 183 -22.48 26.17 83.64
C GLU A 183 -23.85 26.30 82.97
N THR A 184 -23.89 26.37 81.64
CA THR A 184 -25.11 26.62 80.87
C THR A 184 -25.66 25.37 80.16
N GLY A 185 -24.82 24.36 79.94
CA GLY A 185 -25.15 23.15 79.18
C GLY A 185 -25.16 23.35 77.66
N TRP A 186 -24.61 24.47 77.18
CA TRP A 186 -24.61 24.88 75.77
C TRP A 186 -23.37 24.41 75.02
N ILE A 187 -23.45 24.31 73.69
CA ILE A 187 -22.34 23.84 72.86
C ILE A 187 -21.65 25.02 72.19
N HIS A 188 -20.33 25.09 72.34
CA HIS A 188 -19.49 26.11 71.72
C HIS A 188 -18.77 25.55 70.47
N PRO A 189 -18.70 26.30 69.36
CA PRO A 189 -17.86 25.93 68.22
C PRO A 189 -16.37 26.01 68.62
N LEU A 190 -15.53 25.17 67.99
CA LEU A 190 -14.08 25.24 68.18
C LEU A 190 -13.42 26.35 67.36
N ASP A 191 -14.07 26.76 66.27
CA ASP A 191 -13.71 27.96 65.52
C ASP A 191 -14.75 29.07 65.76
N THR A 192 -14.35 30.09 66.51
CA THR A 192 -15.18 31.26 66.81
C THR A 192 -15.30 32.23 65.64
N SER A 193 -14.54 32.04 64.55
CA SER A 193 -14.58 32.90 63.37
C SER A 193 -15.96 32.88 62.67
N HIS A 194 -16.70 31.77 62.82
CA HIS A 194 -18.05 31.59 62.28
C HIS A 194 -19.12 32.39 63.03
N GLU A 195 -18.81 32.90 64.23
CA GLU A 195 -19.70 33.73 65.05
C GLU A 195 -19.56 35.24 64.76
N LEU A 196 -18.61 35.60 63.88
CA LEU A 196 -18.24 36.98 63.61
C LEU A 196 -18.92 37.50 62.35
N TRP A 197 -19.70 38.57 62.53
CA TRP A 197 -20.56 39.16 61.51
C TRP A 197 -20.26 40.64 61.31
N ALA A 198 -20.15 41.06 60.04
CA ALA A 198 -20.04 42.47 59.66
C ALA A 198 -21.39 43.00 59.21
N PHE A 199 -21.79 44.15 59.75
CA PHE A 199 -22.92 44.95 59.24
C PHE A 199 -22.45 45.83 58.09
N ALA A 200 -22.84 45.44 56.87
CA ALA A 200 -22.41 46.04 55.61
C ALA A 200 -23.48 46.99 55.05
N ASP A 201 -23.10 48.22 54.68
CA ASP A 201 -23.98 49.06 53.87
C ASP A 201 -24.12 48.44 52.48
N THR A 202 -25.35 48.25 52.03
CA THR A 202 -25.64 47.67 50.71
C THR A 202 -25.01 48.45 49.55
N ALA A 203 -24.69 49.74 49.74
CA ALA A 203 -23.98 50.56 48.75
C ALA A 203 -22.49 50.21 48.61
N ASP A 204 -21.86 49.70 49.67
CA ASP A 204 -20.41 49.39 49.71
C ASP A 204 -20.11 47.97 49.20
N VAL A 205 -21.12 47.09 49.15
CA VAL A 205 -21.02 45.68 48.73
C VAL A 205 -20.35 45.49 47.36
N PRO A 206 -20.65 46.28 46.29
CA PRO A 206 -19.96 46.13 45.01
C PRO A 206 -18.44 46.37 45.10
N GLN A 207 -18.00 47.36 45.87
CA GLN A 207 -16.58 47.65 46.05
C GLN A 207 -15.89 46.58 46.90
N TYR A 208 -16.59 46.07 47.92
CA TYR A 208 -16.14 44.94 48.71
C TYR A 208 -15.94 43.66 47.87
N GLN A 209 -16.86 43.38 46.96
CA GLN A 209 -16.77 42.21 46.07
C GLN A 209 -15.50 42.24 45.19
N GLN A 210 -15.09 43.43 44.75
CA GLN A 210 -13.84 43.58 44.00
C GLN A 210 -12.62 43.17 44.84
N ARG A 211 -12.59 43.55 46.12
CA ARG A 211 -11.50 43.17 47.03
C ARG A 211 -11.55 41.68 47.42
N ILE A 212 -12.75 41.12 47.59
CA ILE A 212 -12.97 39.68 47.82
C ILE A 212 -12.46 38.81 46.68
N SER A 213 -12.62 39.27 45.44
CA SER A 213 -12.16 38.54 44.27
C SER A 213 -10.63 38.35 44.27
N LEU A 214 -9.87 39.38 44.69
CA LEU A 214 -8.42 39.28 44.91
C LEU A 214 -8.06 38.40 46.11
N TYR A 215 -8.77 38.55 47.23
CA TYR A 215 -8.58 37.71 48.42
C TYR A 215 -8.72 36.23 48.08
N THR A 216 -9.77 35.87 47.33
CA THR A 216 -10.02 34.48 46.89
C THR A 216 -8.90 33.97 45.99
N LEU A 217 -8.45 34.79 45.01
CA LEU A 217 -7.33 34.41 44.14
C LEU A 217 -6.05 34.14 44.93
N ILE A 218 -5.72 35.00 45.91
CA ILE A 218 -4.51 34.89 46.73
C ILE A 218 -4.56 33.63 47.60
N THR A 219 -5.67 33.42 48.29
CA THR A 219 -5.86 32.28 49.18
C THR A 219 -5.89 30.95 48.42
N ASP A 220 -6.53 30.91 47.25
CA ASP A 220 -6.51 29.73 46.36
C ASP A 220 -5.09 29.38 45.93
N LEU A 221 -4.28 30.36 45.50
CA LEU A 221 -2.88 30.13 45.11
C LEU A 221 -2.04 29.63 46.29
N GLN A 222 -2.22 30.21 47.47
CA GLN A 222 -1.51 29.78 48.68
C GLN A 222 -1.85 28.33 49.06
N GLN A 223 -3.12 27.95 48.95
CA GLN A 223 -3.57 26.59 49.29
C GLN A 223 -3.17 25.55 48.23
N GLN A 224 -3.32 25.87 46.94
CA GLN A 224 -3.14 24.89 45.87
C GLN A 224 -1.69 24.75 45.40
N GLN A 225 -0.92 25.85 45.43
CA GLN A 225 0.41 25.88 44.79
C GLN A 225 1.57 26.05 45.80
N LEU A 226 1.29 26.51 47.02
CA LEU A 226 2.33 26.79 48.03
C LEU A 226 2.22 25.94 49.30
N ALA A 227 1.13 25.20 49.52
CA ALA A 227 1.01 24.27 50.64
C ALA A 227 1.98 23.08 50.49
N GLU A 228 2.10 22.55 49.27
CA GLU A 228 3.09 21.54 48.87
C GLU A 228 3.67 21.93 47.50
N PRO A 229 4.64 22.87 47.46
CA PRO A 229 5.10 23.41 46.19
C PRO A 229 5.91 22.38 45.40
N GLU A 230 5.62 22.26 44.11
CA GLU A 230 6.40 21.43 43.20
C GLU A 230 7.82 21.98 43.03
N GLU A 231 8.80 21.07 42.95
CA GLU A 231 10.21 21.41 42.88
C GLU A 231 10.50 22.37 41.71
N GLY A 232 11.05 23.53 42.02
CA GLY A 232 11.43 24.55 41.04
C GLY A 232 10.38 25.63 40.74
N PHE A 233 9.12 25.52 41.22
CA PHE A 233 8.05 26.47 40.88
C PHE A 233 7.56 27.35 42.05
N ALA A 234 7.99 27.06 43.28
CA ALA A 234 7.55 27.76 44.49
C ALA A 234 7.72 29.30 44.40
N GLU A 235 8.86 29.76 43.89
CA GLU A 235 9.19 31.18 43.81
C GLU A 235 8.26 31.92 42.84
N GLY A 236 7.94 31.33 41.69
CA GLY A 236 7.06 31.92 40.70
C GLY A 236 5.63 32.08 41.19
N TRP A 237 5.12 31.11 41.94
CA TRP A 237 3.80 31.22 42.57
C TRP A 237 3.77 32.24 43.71
N GLN A 238 4.82 32.30 44.53
CA GLN A 238 4.94 33.33 45.57
C GLN A 238 5.00 34.74 44.98
N ALA A 239 5.71 34.95 43.87
CA ALA A 239 5.76 36.25 43.19
C ALA A 239 4.37 36.71 42.71
N LEU A 240 3.53 35.79 42.23
CA LEU A 240 2.14 36.10 41.86
C LEU A 240 1.30 36.48 43.08
N VAL A 241 1.46 35.75 44.19
CA VAL A 241 0.79 36.07 45.47
C VAL A 241 1.18 37.46 45.95
N ASP A 242 2.46 37.82 45.90
CA ASP A 242 2.95 39.14 46.33
C ASP A 242 2.40 40.27 45.42
N ALA A 243 2.38 40.05 44.11
CA ALA A 243 1.80 40.98 43.14
C ALA A 243 0.29 41.19 43.37
N ALA A 244 -0.46 40.10 43.53
CA ALA A 244 -1.89 40.15 43.82
C ALA A 244 -2.17 40.79 45.19
N THR A 245 -1.33 40.53 46.20
CA THR A 245 -1.42 41.16 47.54
C THR A 245 -1.19 42.67 47.48
N THR A 246 -0.30 43.12 46.59
CA THR A 246 -0.09 44.56 46.35
C THR A 246 -1.36 45.22 45.80
N LEU A 247 -2.05 44.56 44.86
CA LEU A 247 -3.35 45.01 44.36
C LEU A 247 -4.42 44.98 45.47
N TYR A 248 -4.43 43.91 46.27
CA TYR A 248 -5.35 43.74 47.39
C TYR A 248 -5.22 44.83 48.45
N ASN A 249 -4.02 45.37 48.68
CA ASN A 249 -3.75 46.38 49.70
C ASN A 249 -3.97 47.84 49.23
N GLN A 250 -4.41 48.07 47.99
CA GLN A 250 -4.74 49.42 47.53
C GLN A 250 -5.92 50.02 48.31
N GLU A 251 -5.99 51.36 48.40
CA GLU A 251 -7.08 52.06 49.09
C GLU A 251 -8.45 51.73 48.45
N ALA A 252 -8.50 51.63 47.13
CA ALA A 252 -9.66 51.16 46.37
C ALA A 252 -9.24 50.10 45.35
N VAL A 253 -9.96 48.97 45.32
CA VAL A 253 -9.76 47.90 44.33
C VAL A 253 -10.80 48.05 43.22
N SER A 254 -10.33 48.14 41.98
CA SER A 254 -11.18 48.25 40.80
C SER A 254 -11.37 46.90 40.11
N GLN A 255 -12.25 46.87 39.09
CA GLN A 255 -12.36 45.71 38.20
C GLN A 255 -11.08 45.52 37.37
N GLU A 256 -10.40 46.61 36.99
CA GLU A 256 -9.14 46.54 36.22
C GLU A 256 -8.02 45.86 37.01
N ASP A 257 -7.94 46.08 38.33
CA ASP A 257 -6.99 45.39 39.21
C ASP A 257 -7.27 43.88 39.26
N ASN A 258 -8.54 43.49 39.35
CA ASN A 258 -8.93 42.08 39.29
C ASN A 258 -8.58 41.44 37.94
N ASP A 259 -8.85 42.14 36.84
CA ASP A 259 -8.54 41.66 35.50
C ASP A 259 -7.01 41.58 35.26
N ALA A 260 -6.22 42.46 35.90
CA ALA A 260 -4.77 42.38 35.90
C ALA A 260 -4.28 41.15 36.65
N ALA A 261 -4.78 40.90 37.87
CA ALA A 261 -4.43 39.71 38.66
C ALA A 261 -4.78 38.40 37.94
N LYS A 262 -5.94 38.33 37.29
CA LYS A 262 -6.36 37.16 36.50
C LYS A 262 -5.45 36.93 35.30
N ARG A 263 -5.11 37.98 34.53
CA ARG A 263 -4.15 37.88 33.42
C ARG A 263 -2.79 37.39 33.86
N MET A 264 -2.28 37.86 35.01
CA MET A 264 -1.03 37.36 35.58
C MET A 264 -1.11 35.87 35.94
N LYS A 265 -2.24 35.42 36.52
CA LYS A 265 -2.47 34.01 36.85
C LYS A 265 -2.57 33.14 35.60
N GLU A 266 -3.34 33.55 34.60
CA GLU A 266 -3.52 32.83 33.33
C GLU A 266 -2.18 32.66 32.62
N ALA A 267 -1.42 33.74 32.44
CA ALA A 267 -0.12 33.70 31.78
C ALA A 267 0.89 32.78 32.50
N LYS A 268 0.91 32.79 33.85
CA LYS A 268 1.74 31.86 34.63
C LYS A 268 1.28 30.42 34.48
N THR A 269 -0.02 30.16 34.51
CA THR A 269 -0.56 28.80 34.38
C THR A 269 -0.21 28.23 33.00
N SER A 270 -0.39 29.01 31.94
CA SER A 270 -0.01 28.61 30.58
C SER A 270 1.49 28.31 30.44
N LEU A 271 2.36 29.17 30.99
CA LEU A 271 3.80 28.91 30.95
C LEU A 271 4.19 27.68 31.79
N TYR A 272 3.57 27.51 32.96
CA TYR A 272 3.77 26.34 33.81
C TYR A 272 3.43 25.03 33.06
N ASP A 273 2.26 24.97 32.45
CA ASP A 273 1.81 23.79 31.69
C ASP A 273 2.75 23.49 30.51
N GLU A 274 3.23 24.52 29.81
CA GLU A 274 4.20 24.37 28.72
C GLU A 274 5.57 23.87 29.23
N ILE A 275 6.08 24.40 30.34
CA ILE A 275 7.33 23.92 30.94
C ILE A 275 7.21 22.44 31.31
N LYS A 276 6.08 22.04 31.91
CA LYS A 276 5.82 20.64 32.29
C LYS A 276 5.77 19.74 31.06
N LYS A 277 5.13 20.18 29.98
CA LYS A 277 5.11 19.48 28.70
C LYS A 277 6.51 19.35 28.10
N ALA A 278 7.28 20.43 28.06
CA ALA A 278 8.65 20.43 27.54
C ALA A 278 9.60 19.52 28.36
N GLN A 279 9.49 19.53 29.69
CA GLN A 279 10.26 18.64 30.57
C GLN A 279 9.93 17.16 30.33
N ALA A 280 8.63 16.84 30.16
CA ALA A 280 8.20 15.48 29.82
C ALA A 280 8.70 15.06 28.42
N MET A 281 8.72 16.00 27.46
CA MET A 281 9.20 15.78 26.09
C MET A 281 10.71 15.52 26.04
N LEU A 282 11.51 16.24 26.84
CA LEU A 282 12.96 16.05 26.91
C LEU A 282 13.33 14.66 27.50
N GLY A 283 12.61 14.18 28.50
CA GLY A 283 12.86 12.87 29.11
C GLY A 283 14.30 12.70 29.63
N GLU A 284 15.03 11.71 29.09
CA GLU A 284 16.45 11.44 29.39
C GLU A 284 17.42 12.05 28.35
N ASP A 285 16.94 12.82 27.38
CA ASP A 285 17.75 13.42 26.31
C ASP A 285 18.69 14.52 26.84
N ILE A 286 19.81 14.72 26.14
CA ILE A 286 20.89 15.66 26.47
C ILE A 286 20.94 16.88 25.53
N ASP A 287 19.89 17.17 24.75
CA ASP A 287 19.83 18.37 23.91
C ASP A 287 20.04 19.64 24.74
N ALA A 288 21.25 20.19 24.64
CA ALA A 288 21.68 21.34 25.43
C ALA A 288 20.92 22.63 25.09
N THR A 289 20.36 22.74 23.88
CA THR A 289 19.63 23.93 23.43
C THR A 289 18.22 23.92 24.01
N PHE A 290 17.55 22.77 23.99
CA PHE A 290 16.22 22.60 24.54
C PHE A 290 16.25 22.64 26.08
N GLN A 291 17.27 22.04 26.71
CA GLN A 291 17.53 22.20 28.15
C GLN A 291 17.72 23.68 28.54
N ALA A 292 18.46 24.46 27.74
CA ALA A 292 18.64 25.88 27.99
C ALA A 292 17.34 26.69 27.82
N ALA A 293 16.50 26.32 26.85
CA ALA A 293 15.19 26.95 26.64
C ALA A 293 14.22 26.66 27.82
N ILE A 294 14.16 25.42 28.29
CA ILE A 294 13.39 25.03 29.49
C ILE A 294 13.90 25.81 30.71
N GLY A 295 15.23 25.88 30.91
CA GLY A 295 15.84 26.64 32.00
C GLY A 295 15.52 28.14 31.94
N LYS A 296 15.49 28.75 30.75
CA LYS A 296 15.11 30.15 30.54
C LYS A 296 13.63 30.38 30.84
N ALA A 297 12.75 29.49 30.40
CA ALA A 297 11.32 29.56 30.68
C ALA A 297 11.04 29.46 32.18
N LEU A 298 11.68 28.50 32.87
CA LEU A 298 11.56 28.34 34.33
C LEU A 298 12.08 29.57 35.09
N LEU A 299 13.19 30.17 34.64
CA LEU A 299 13.70 31.40 35.24
C LEU A 299 12.71 32.57 35.08
N THR A 300 12.12 32.74 33.89
CA THR A 300 11.10 33.78 33.65
C THR A 300 9.85 33.52 34.50
N PHE A 301 9.43 32.25 34.59
CA PHE A 301 8.33 31.84 35.46
C PHE A 301 8.60 32.27 36.92
N ASN A 302 9.80 32.05 37.45
CA ASN A 302 10.13 32.38 38.84
C ASN A 302 10.35 33.87 39.12
N THR A 303 10.78 34.65 38.12
CA THR A 303 11.25 36.02 38.35
C THR A 303 10.33 37.13 37.83
N SER A 304 9.39 36.81 36.94
CA SER A 304 8.48 37.80 36.34
C SER A 304 7.01 37.52 36.68
N THR A 305 6.21 38.57 36.76
CA THR A 305 4.75 38.52 36.82
C THR A 305 4.09 39.29 35.66
N ASP A 306 4.87 39.81 34.73
CA ASP A 306 4.37 40.52 33.55
C ASP A 306 3.81 39.52 32.52
N PRO A 307 2.50 39.56 32.20
CA PRO A 307 1.89 38.61 31.26
C PRO A 307 2.60 38.57 29.90
N ALA A 308 3.07 39.72 29.38
CA ALA A 308 3.71 39.75 28.07
C ALA A 308 5.08 39.04 28.06
N GLN A 309 5.80 39.07 29.19
CA GLN A 309 7.08 38.37 29.33
C GLN A 309 6.86 36.87 29.52
N GLN A 310 5.80 36.47 30.23
CA GLN A 310 5.40 35.07 30.39
C GLN A 310 4.98 34.47 29.04
N GLU A 311 4.14 35.17 28.28
CA GLU A 311 3.70 34.77 26.94
C GLU A 311 4.87 34.67 25.96
N GLU A 312 5.82 35.61 25.99
CA GLU A 312 7.02 35.52 25.14
C GLU A 312 7.90 34.33 25.53
N ALA A 313 8.13 34.10 26.81
CA ALA A 313 8.87 32.91 27.25
C ALA A 313 8.17 31.61 26.84
N GLN A 314 6.84 31.58 26.84
CA GLN A 314 6.07 30.45 26.32
C GLN A 314 6.29 30.28 24.82
N ARG A 315 6.18 31.35 24.02
CA ARG A 315 6.43 31.28 22.57
C ARG A 315 7.85 30.83 22.23
N GLU A 316 8.85 31.35 22.95
CA GLU A 316 10.24 30.93 22.79
C GLU A 316 10.42 29.45 23.13
N LEU A 317 9.79 28.97 24.20
CA LEU A 317 9.82 27.55 24.57
C LEU A 317 9.12 26.68 23.52
N VAL A 318 7.93 27.07 23.04
CA VAL A 318 7.21 26.38 21.96
C VAL A 318 8.05 26.35 20.67
N ASN A 319 8.74 27.43 20.33
CA ASN A 319 9.66 27.42 19.19
C ASN A 319 10.84 26.47 19.41
N ALA A 320 11.38 26.40 20.63
CA ALA A 320 12.42 25.45 20.97
C ALA A 320 11.91 24.00 20.96
N GLU A 321 10.67 23.73 21.36
CA GLU A 321 10.01 22.43 21.19
C GLU A 321 9.85 22.07 19.71
N VAL A 322 9.45 23.02 18.86
CA VAL A 322 9.35 22.82 17.41
C VAL A 322 10.72 22.56 16.80
N ILE A 323 11.81 23.13 17.32
CA ILE A 323 13.18 22.88 16.86
C ILE A 323 13.70 21.54 17.40
N PHE A 324 13.41 21.20 18.65
CA PHE A 324 13.76 19.91 19.26
C PHE A 324 13.03 18.75 18.56
N ASN A 325 11.71 18.89 18.37
CA ASN A 325 10.94 18.03 17.47
C ASN A 325 11.36 18.19 16.01
N GLY A 326 11.94 19.33 15.63
CA GLY A 326 12.46 19.67 14.29
C GLY A 326 13.85 19.09 13.99
N GLY A 327 14.49 18.44 14.98
CA GLY A 327 15.40 17.33 14.72
C GLY A 327 14.71 16.20 13.93
N GLN A 328 13.36 16.23 13.90
CA GLN A 328 12.50 15.50 12.99
C GLN A 328 11.61 16.39 12.08
N GLY A 329 12.20 17.27 11.26
CA GLY A 329 11.42 18.19 10.42
C GLY A 329 10.38 17.50 9.52
N ASP A 330 9.09 17.81 9.73
CA ASP A 330 8.02 17.45 8.81
C ASP A 330 8.27 18.11 7.45
N ILE A 331 8.49 17.27 6.44
CA ILE A 331 8.73 17.65 5.04
C ILE A 331 7.61 17.15 4.12
N THR A 332 6.45 16.80 4.68
CA THR A 332 5.30 16.28 3.92
C THR A 332 4.87 17.22 2.79
N ASN A 333 5.07 18.53 2.98
CA ASN A 333 4.77 19.57 1.99
C ASN A 333 5.67 19.55 0.74
N LEU A 334 6.76 18.77 0.73
CA LEU A 334 7.57 18.54 -0.47
C LEU A 334 6.94 17.47 -1.39
N GLY A 335 6.07 16.62 -0.84
CA GLY A 335 5.24 15.70 -1.61
C GLY A 335 4.02 16.39 -2.21
N GLN A 336 3.37 15.75 -3.17
CA GLN A 336 2.17 16.24 -3.84
C GLN A 336 0.99 15.33 -3.55
N ASN A 337 -0.19 15.92 -3.31
CA ASN A 337 -1.44 15.19 -3.16
C ASN A 337 -1.35 14.01 -2.16
N MET A 338 -0.77 14.28 -0.99
CA MET A 338 -0.39 13.25 -0.01
C MET A 338 -1.58 12.56 0.69
N SER A 339 -2.76 13.19 0.66
CA SER A 339 -4.05 12.64 1.09
C SER A 339 -5.06 12.49 -0.06
N PHE A 340 -4.60 12.51 -1.32
CA PHE A 340 -5.42 12.24 -2.51
C PHE A 340 -6.63 13.16 -2.77
N GLU A 341 -6.75 14.28 -2.06
CA GLU A 341 -7.84 15.25 -2.22
C GLU A 341 -7.87 15.96 -3.60
N ASP A 342 -6.78 15.95 -4.36
CA ASP A 342 -6.74 16.48 -5.73
C ASP A 342 -7.25 15.44 -6.75
N LEU A 343 -8.52 15.62 -7.14
CA LEU A 343 -9.21 14.80 -8.14
C LEU A 343 -9.02 15.26 -9.59
N THR A 344 -8.12 16.21 -9.87
CA THR A 344 -7.97 16.80 -11.23
C THR A 344 -7.64 15.75 -12.29
N ALA A 345 -6.81 14.74 -11.99
CA ALA A 345 -6.54 13.64 -12.90
C ALA A 345 -7.81 12.89 -13.33
N GLN A 346 -8.80 12.81 -12.43
CA GLN A 346 -10.08 12.10 -12.64
C GLN A 346 -11.21 13.03 -13.10
N GLY A 347 -10.88 14.24 -13.58
CA GLY A 347 -11.87 15.21 -14.04
C GLY A 347 -12.67 15.87 -12.92
N GLY A 348 -12.16 15.85 -11.68
CA GLY A 348 -12.79 16.48 -10.52
C GLY A 348 -13.91 15.66 -9.88
N ALA A 349 -13.97 14.35 -10.15
CA ALA A 349 -14.94 13.44 -9.57
C ALA A 349 -14.28 12.13 -9.09
N GLU A 350 -14.93 11.48 -8.12
CA GLU A 350 -14.52 10.16 -7.63
C GLU A 350 -14.61 9.08 -8.71
N THR A 351 -13.71 8.10 -8.65
CA THR A 351 -13.71 6.97 -9.57
C THR A 351 -14.68 5.87 -9.14
N THR A 352 -15.51 5.42 -10.08
CA THR A 352 -16.49 4.32 -9.91
C THR A 352 -16.02 2.99 -10.52
N GLY A 353 -14.84 2.94 -11.12
CA GLY A 353 -14.27 1.76 -11.79
C GLY A 353 -12.77 1.92 -11.98
N VAL A 354 -12.29 1.88 -13.23
CA VAL A 354 -10.87 2.12 -13.55
C VAL A 354 -10.67 3.56 -14.01
N GLY A 355 -9.95 4.34 -13.20
CA GLY A 355 -9.56 5.73 -13.43
C GLY A 355 -8.08 5.89 -13.82
N PRO A 356 -7.61 7.12 -14.04
CA PRO A 356 -6.19 7.42 -14.24
C PRO A 356 -5.40 7.44 -12.91
N THR A 357 -4.08 7.46 -13.02
CA THR A 357 -3.17 7.63 -11.87
C THR A 357 -3.39 8.99 -11.21
N PRO A 358 -3.43 9.10 -9.86
CA PRO A 358 -3.67 10.37 -9.16
C PRO A 358 -2.64 11.44 -9.48
N THR A 359 -3.07 12.71 -9.48
CA THR A 359 -2.17 13.85 -9.69
C THR A 359 -1.02 13.83 -8.68
N GLY A 360 0.21 14.02 -9.15
CA GLY A 360 1.42 14.05 -8.32
C GLY A 360 2.05 12.68 -8.06
N TRP A 361 1.36 11.59 -8.36
CA TRP A 361 1.84 10.22 -8.11
C TRP A 361 2.21 9.49 -9.41
N ASN A 362 3.19 8.60 -9.33
CA ASN A 362 3.50 7.63 -10.37
C ASN A 362 2.96 6.27 -9.97
N ALA A 363 2.40 5.52 -10.93
CA ALA A 363 2.00 4.14 -10.71
C ALA A 363 2.69 3.23 -11.71
N TYR A 364 3.13 2.06 -11.26
CA TYR A 364 3.79 1.05 -12.07
C TYR A 364 3.09 -0.29 -11.90
N VAL A 365 2.89 -0.99 -13.02
CA VAL A 365 2.41 -2.38 -13.05
C VAL A 365 3.43 -3.23 -13.77
N ASP A 366 3.92 -4.29 -13.13
CA ASP A 366 4.99 -5.16 -13.64
C ASP A 366 6.19 -4.36 -14.17
N GLY A 367 6.57 -3.31 -13.42
CA GLY A 367 7.67 -2.40 -13.73
C GLY A 367 7.39 -1.36 -14.83
N LYS A 368 6.19 -1.35 -15.44
CA LYS A 368 5.82 -0.37 -16.47
C LYS A 368 4.95 0.73 -15.90
N GLN A 369 5.33 1.98 -16.16
CA GLN A 369 4.57 3.14 -15.71
C GLN A 369 3.20 3.21 -16.41
N ILE A 370 2.15 3.45 -15.64
CA ILE A 370 0.79 3.69 -16.13
C ILE A 370 0.32 5.09 -15.71
N VAL A 371 -0.37 5.77 -16.63
CA VAL A 371 -0.80 7.18 -16.41
C VAL A 371 -2.30 7.32 -16.60
N THR A 372 -2.85 6.72 -17.66
CA THR A 372 -4.26 6.86 -18.04
C THR A 372 -5.11 5.67 -17.59
N ALA A 373 -6.43 5.84 -17.60
CA ALA A 373 -7.36 4.74 -17.35
C ALA A 373 -7.25 3.61 -18.39
N ASP A 374 -6.86 3.93 -19.63
CA ASP A 374 -6.66 2.92 -20.67
C ASP A 374 -5.36 2.13 -20.46
N ASP A 375 -4.30 2.78 -19.96
CA ASP A 375 -3.07 2.08 -19.54
C ASP A 375 -3.37 1.11 -18.39
N ALA A 376 -4.12 1.55 -17.39
CA ALA A 376 -4.54 0.72 -16.26
C ALA A 376 -5.37 -0.50 -16.71
N ARG A 377 -6.29 -0.33 -17.66
CA ARG A 377 -7.04 -1.45 -18.27
C ARG A 377 -6.15 -2.38 -19.06
N ALA A 378 -5.22 -1.85 -19.85
CA ALA A 378 -4.26 -2.64 -20.61
C ALA A 378 -3.32 -3.44 -19.69
N ALA A 379 -3.05 -2.92 -18.50
CA ALA A 379 -2.29 -3.58 -17.44
C ALA A 379 -3.11 -4.61 -16.62
N GLY A 380 -4.37 -4.86 -16.99
CA GLY A 380 -5.18 -5.94 -16.40
C GLY A 380 -6.10 -5.52 -15.25
N PHE A 381 -6.23 -4.22 -14.95
CA PHE A 381 -7.25 -3.75 -14.00
C PHE A 381 -8.62 -3.71 -14.68
N THR A 382 -9.56 -4.50 -14.16
CA THR A 382 -10.92 -4.62 -14.73
C THR A 382 -12.02 -4.12 -13.79
N ALA A 383 -11.65 -3.89 -12.53
CA ALA A 383 -12.58 -3.71 -11.42
C ALA A 383 -12.51 -2.29 -10.85
N TRP A 384 -11.60 -2.01 -9.92
CA TRP A 384 -11.42 -0.68 -9.34
C TRP A 384 -9.95 -0.28 -9.24
N TYR A 385 -9.65 0.92 -9.73
CA TYR A 385 -8.34 1.58 -9.65
C TYR A 385 -8.60 3.07 -9.66
N GLY A 386 -8.30 3.79 -8.57
CA GLY A 386 -8.47 5.25 -8.53
C GLY A 386 -8.75 5.80 -7.13
N VAL A 387 -9.10 7.09 -7.08
CA VAL A 387 -9.42 7.80 -5.84
C VAL A 387 -10.93 7.89 -5.61
N ASN A 388 -11.38 7.57 -4.41
CA ASN A 388 -12.75 7.80 -3.93
C ASN A 388 -12.83 7.92 -2.40
N SER A 389 -14.04 8.20 -1.91
CA SER A 389 -14.31 8.45 -0.49
C SER A 389 -14.69 7.21 0.32
N ASP A 390 -14.57 6.00 -0.24
CA ASP A 390 -14.98 4.73 0.39
C ASP A 390 -13.95 4.24 1.42
N SER A 391 -13.71 5.01 2.48
CA SER A 391 -12.73 4.69 3.53
C SER A 391 -13.06 5.40 4.84
N GLN A 392 -12.60 4.84 5.96
CA GLN A 392 -12.86 5.29 7.33
C GLN A 392 -11.66 4.98 8.23
N GLY A 393 -11.71 5.43 9.49
CA GLY A 393 -10.67 5.19 10.51
C GLY A 393 -10.05 6.49 11.03
N GLU A 394 -9.49 6.45 12.24
CA GLU A 394 -8.86 7.62 12.87
C GLU A 394 -7.58 8.07 12.14
N SER A 395 -6.95 7.17 11.37
CA SER A 395 -5.76 7.46 10.57
C SER A 395 -6.05 8.15 9.23
N LYS A 396 -7.32 8.23 8.83
CA LYS A 396 -7.72 8.90 7.57
C LYS A 396 -7.50 10.41 7.67
N ASP A 397 -7.01 11.02 6.59
CA ASP A 397 -6.93 12.47 6.44
C ASP A 397 -7.79 12.91 5.25
N GLY A 398 -8.59 13.98 5.41
CA GLY A 398 -9.52 14.40 4.36
C GLY A 398 -10.67 13.42 4.09
N ASN A 399 -11.21 13.46 2.88
CA ASN A 399 -12.36 12.67 2.44
C ASN A 399 -11.99 11.52 1.51
N GLU A 400 -10.86 11.60 0.82
CA GLU A 400 -10.51 10.75 -0.30
C GLU A 400 -9.45 9.69 0.08
N THR A 401 -9.34 8.66 -0.73
CA THR A 401 -8.32 7.59 -0.61
C THR A 401 -8.02 7.06 -1.99
N PHE A 402 -6.77 6.71 -2.26
CA PHE A 402 -6.45 5.88 -3.43
C PHE A 402 -6.60 4.40 -3.10
N GLY A 403 -7.07 3.59 -4.04
CA GLY A 403 -7.05 2.14 -3.86
C GLY A 403 -7.21 1.35 -5.15
N VAL A 404 -6.96 0.05 -5.03
CA VAL A 404 -7.01 -0.90 -6.15
C VAL A 404 -7.67 -2.18 -5.70
N TRP A 405 -8.83 -2.51 -6.29
CA TRP A 405 -9.46 -3.81 -6.15
C TRP A 405 -9.47 -4.52 -7.50
N ASN A 406 -8.89 -5.72 -7.54
CA ASN A 406 -8.89 -6.58 -8.73
C ASN A 406 -9.00 -8.05 -8.31
N GLN A 407 -9.48 -8.92 -9.19
CA GLN A 407 -9.57 -10.35 -8.90
C GLN A 407 -8.19 -10.97 -8.68
N HIS A 408 -7.21 -10.54 -9.47
CA HIS A 408 -5.79 -10.88 -9.35
C HIS A 408 -4.98 -9.59 -9.26
N MET A 409 -4.20 -9.43 -8.20
CA MET A 409 -3.33 -8.27 -8.03
C MET A 409 -2.00 -8.51 -8.73
N PRO A 410 -1.63 -7.72 -9.75
CA PRO A 410 -0.29 -7.79 -10.35
C PRO A 410 0.76 -7.15 -9.43
N ALA A 411 2.03 -7.18 -9.82
CA ALA A 411 3.05 -6.36 -9.18
C ALA A 411 2.70 -4.88 -9.39
N PHE A 412 2.44 -4.18 -8.29
CA PHE A 412 1.95 -2.82 -8.27
C PHE A 412 2.80 -1.94 -7.36
N GLU A 413 3.17 -0.76 -7.85
CA GLU A 413 3.79 0.31 -7.08
C GLU A 413 3.05 1.63 -7.32
N LEU A 414 2.81 2.38 -6.25
CA LEU A 414 2.44 3.79 -6.28
C LEU A 414 3.55 4.59 -5.59
N SER A 415 4.16 5.57 -6.25
CA SER A 415 5.33 6.26 -5.72
C SER A 415 5.49 7.73 -6.11
N GLN A 416 6.23 8.45 -5.27
CA GLN A 416 6.73 9.81 -5.49
C GLN A 416 8.23 9.86 -5.21
N THR A 417 8.91 10.86 -5.75
CA THR A 417 10.35 11.08 -5.53
C THR A 417 10.61 12.54 -5.17
N ILE A 418 11.30 12.76 -4.04
CA ILE A 418 11.76 14.07 -3.57
C ILE A 418 13.28 14.10 -3.68
N THR A 419 13.83 15.16 -4.26
CA THR A 419 15.29 15.35 -4.45
C THR A 419 15.78 16.59 -3.71
N GLY A 420 17.10 16.66 -3.47
CA GLY A 420 17.72 17.78 -2.76
C GLY A 420 17.56 17.72 -1.24
N LEU A 421 17.27 16.52 -0.70
CA LEU A 421 17.24 16.27 0.73
C LEU A 421 18.67 16.15 1.29
N ASP A 422 18.84 16.41 2.58
CA ASP A 422 20.09 16.07 3.26
C ASP A 422 20.17 14.55 3.46
N ASN A 423 21.38 14.01 3.55
CA ASN A 423 21.56 12.62 3.95
C ASN A 423 21.10 12.40 5.40
N GLY A 424 20.47 11.26 5.66
CA GLY A 424 19.89 10.92 6.95
C GLY A 424 18.71 9.97 6.83
N THR A 425 18.15 9.60 7.98
CA THR A 425 16.93 8.80 8.05
C THR A 425 15.70 9.69 7.91
N TYR A 426 14.72 9.21 7.16
CA TYR A 426 13.41 9.82 6.96
C TYR A 426 12.34 8.79 7.30
N ARG A 427 11.36 9.20 8.08
CA ARG A 427 10.21 8.39 8.47
C ARG A 427 9.05 8.70 7.55
N ILE A 428 8.56 7.69 6.85
CA ILE A 428 7.37 7.74 6.02
C ILE A 428 6.24 7.05 6.78
N GLU A 429 5.15 7.75 7.01
CA GLU A 429 3.92 7.19 7.57
C GLU A 429 2.83 7.23 6.50
N ALA A 430 2.01 6.19 6.41
CA ALA A 430 0.79 6.21 5.60
C ALA A 430 -0.32 5.42 6.29
N ALA A 431 -1.56 5.82 6.05
CA ALA A 431 -2.74 5.09 6.47
C ALA A 431 -3.08 4.04 5.41
N VAL A 432 -3.10 2.76 5.80
CA VAL A 432 -3.28 1.62 4.89
C VAL A 432 -4.44 0.74 5.35
N MET A 433 -5.30 0.36 4.43
CA MET A 433 -6.32 -0.67 4.64
C MET A 433 -5.89 -1.94 3.92
N VAL A 434 -5.80 -3.03 4.68
CA VAL A 434 -5.73 -4.40 4.15
C VAL A 434 -6.97 -5.13 4.64
N GLY A 435 -7.92 -5.34 3.73
CA GLY A 435 -9.28 -5.71 4.10
C GLY A 435 -9.49 -7.22 4.17
N ALA A 436 -10.06 -7.71 5.26
CA ALA A 436 -10.63 -9.06 5.30
C ALA A 436 -12.15 -9.01 5.08
N ASN A 437 -12.73 -10.12 4.63
CA ASN A 437 -14.18 -10.30 4.63
C ASN A 437 -14.56 -11.56 5.43
N ASN A 438 -15.86 -11.84 5.52
CA ASN A 438 -16.36 -13.05 6.19
C ASN A 438 -15.88 -14.38 5.55
N GLN A 439 -15.17 -14.34 4.42
CA GLN A 439 -14.62 -15.51 3.73
C GLN A 439 -13.11 -15.67 3.93
N GLY A 440 -12.42 -14.67 4.49
CA GLY A 440 -11.02 -14.74 4.83
C GLY A 440 -10.23 -13.44 4.61
N SER A 441 -8.94 -13.54 4.92
CA SER A 441 -7.92 -12.52 4.69
C SER A 441 -7.78 -12.21 3.18
N ARG A 442 -7.34 -11.00 2.88
CA ARG A 442 -6.85 -10.60 1.54
C ARG A 442 -5.41 -10.08 1.57
N ARG A 443 -4.72 -10.26 2.69
CA ARG A 443 -3.31 -9.93 2.82
C ARG A 443 -2.47 -10.79 1.92
N THR A 444 -1.57 -10.11 1.22
CA THR A 444 -0.47 -10.67 0.43
C THR A 444 0.80 -9.96 0.84
N THR A 445 1.19 -8.88 0.17
CA THR A 445 2.49 -8.21 0.31
C THR A 445 2.37 -6.69 0.38
N GLN A 446 1.19 -6.20 0.77
CA GLN A 446 0.90 -4.78 0.99
C GLN A 446 1.90 -4.16 1.97
N ARG A 447 2.62 -3.13 1.51
CA ARG A 447 3.67 -2.46 2.29
C ARG A 447 3.86 -1.00 1.89
N VAL A 448 4.19 -0.16 2.88
CA VAL A 448 4.72 1.19 2.66
C VAL A 448 6.23 1.09 2.49
N PHE A 449 6.81 1.85 1.58
CA PHE A 449 8.24 1.82 1.33
C PHE A 449 8.85 3.22 1.25
N GLY A 450 10.15 3.30 1.52
CA GLY A 450 11.02 4.42 1.23
C GLY A 450 12.40 3.91 0.84
N ASN A 451 12.84 4.26 -0.36
CA ASN A 451 14.03 3.71 -1.01
C ASN A 451 13.99 2.17 -1.00
N LEU A 452 14.95 1.52 -0.32
CA LEU A 452 15.00 0.06 -0.18
C LEU A 452 14.25 -0.47 1.04
N ASN A 453 13.85 0.41 1.95
CA ASN A 453 13.19 0.02 3.19
C ASN A 453 11.69 -0.15 2.91
N SER A 454 11.11 -1.25 3.38
CA SER A 454 9.70 -1.58 3.23
C SER A 454 9.14 -2.05 4.56
N THR A 455 7.97 -1.55 4.95
CA THR A 455 7.24 -2.01 6.12
C THR A 455 5.94 -2.69 5.70
N LEU A 456 5.90 -4.00 5.90
CA LEU A 456 4.74 -4.86 5.65
C LEU A 456 3.63 -4.57 6.66
N PHE A 457 2.38 -4.67 6.22
CA PHE A 457 1.21 -4.35 7.03
C PHE A 457 1.08 -5.22 8.30
N GLY A 458 1.26 -6.54 8.19
CA GLY A 458 0.99 -7.52 9.26
C GLY A 458 2.13 -7.73 10.26
N GLN A 459 2.10 -8.86 10.97
CA GLN A 459 3.16 -9.27 11.91
C GLN A 459 4.27 -10.05 11.20
N GLN A 460 5.48 -10.09 11.76
CA GLN A 460 6.60 -10.87 11.19
C GLN A 460 6.26 -12.34 10.93
N GLY A 461 5.47 -12.96 11.83
CA GLY A 461 5.04 -14.35 11.69
C GLY A 461 4.17 -14.62 10.47
N ASP A 462 3.54 -13.59 9.92
CA ASP A 462 2.61 -13.66 8.78
C ASP A 462 3.30 -13.80 7.44
N TYR A 463 4.60 -13.57 7.34
CA TYR A 463 5.29 -13.47 6.06
C TYR A 463 6.46 -14.44 5.91
N ASP A 464 6.71 -14.87 4.68
CA ASP A 464 7.91 -15.59 4.28
C ASP A 464 8.88 -14.62 3.57
N PRO A 465 9.92 -14.11 4.27
CA PRO A 465 10.81 -13.09 3.72
C PRO A 465 11.59 -13.57 2.48
N SER A 466 11.75 -14.88 2.24
CA SER A 466 12.48 -15.37 1.07
C SER A 466 11.72 -15.22 -0.25
N LEU A 467 10.46 -14.79 -0.21
CA LEU A 467 9.61 -14.62 -1.38
C LEU A 467 9.41 -13.14 -1.78
N PHE A 468 10.07 -12.22 -1.09
CA PHE A 468 10.13 -10.81 -1.45
C PHE A 468 11.33 -10.53 -2.35
N ASP A 469 11.35 -9.34 -2.95
CA ASP A 469 12.56 -8.86 -3.62
C ASP A 469 13.71 -8.95 -2.61
N PRO A 470 14.76 -9.76 -2.89
CA PRO A 470 15.91 -9.86 -2.01
C PRO A 470 16.62 -8.52 -1.89
N LEU A 471 16.22 -7.50 -2.67
CA LEU A 471 16.70 -6.14 -2.58
C LEU A 471 15.95 -5.23 -1.58
N GLU A 472 14.88 -5.69 -0.93
CA GLU A 472 14.12 -4.89 0.04
C GLU A 472 14.50 -5.22 1.50
N VAL A 473 14.71 -4.18 2.32
CA VAL A 473 14.89 -4.30 3.76
C VAL A 473 13.52 -4.27 4.43
N LEU A 474 13.08 -5.42 4.93
CA LEU A 474 11.72 -5.60 5.45
C LEU A 474 11.61 -5.30 6.96
N ALA A 475 10.60 -4.51 7.31
CA ALA A 475 10.05 -4.34 8.65
C ALA A 475 8.55 -4.71 8.66
N TYR A 476 7.94 -4.72 9.84
CA TYR A 476 6.56 -5.17 10.03
C TYR A 476 5.81 -4.20 10.94
N ALA A 477 4.67 -3.68 10.49
CA ALA A 477 3.86 -2.74 11.26
C ALA A 477 3.11 -3.41 12.43
N GLY A 478 2.92 -4.73 12.37
CA GLY A 478 2.26 -5.47 13.44
C GLY A 478 0.75 -5.27 13.49
N ASN A 479 0.15 -4.71 12.44
CA ASN A 479 -1.29 -4.49 12.38
C ASN A 479 -2.05 -5.81 12.20
N ASN A 480 -3.27 -5.84 12.71
CA ASN A 480 -4.19 -6.95 12.46
C ASN A 480 -5.12 -6.57 11.30
N GLU A 481 -5.42 -7.54 10.43
CA GLU A 481 -6.47 -7.36 9.43
C GLU A 481 -7.83 -7.29 10.09
N LEU A 482 -8.56 -6.23 9.78
CA LEU A 482 -9.92 -6.03 10.26
C LEU A 482 -10.92 -6.62 9.25
N THR A 483 -12.03 -7.17 9.74
CA THR A 483 -13.12 -7.68 8.89
C THR A 483 -13.99 -6.51 8.41
N THR A 484 -13.41 -5.67 7.57
CA THR A 484 -13.98 -4.45 7.02
C THR A 484 -13.25 -4.11 5.72
N ASP A 485 -13.92 -3.38 4.84
CA ASP A 485 -13.38 -2.87 3.58
C ASP A 485 -13.04 -1.37 3.63
N ARG A 486 -13.09 -0.76 4.81
CA ARG A 486 -13.00 0.70 4.97
C ARG A 486 -11.92 1.20 5.90
N GLU A 487 -11.58 0.45 6.94
CA GLU A 487 -10.77 0.97 8.06
C GLU A 487 -9.27 0.98 7.73
N LEU A 488 -8.69 2.18 7.71
CA LEU A 488 -7.27 2.41 7.54
C LEU A 488 -6.53 2.26 8.89
N GLN A 489 -5.28 1.80 8.84
CA GLN A 489 -4.37 1.70 9.98
C GLN A 489 -2.99 2.23 9.59
N ASN A 490 -2.28 2.88 10.52
CA ASN A 490 -0.97 3.45 10.23
C ASN A 490 0.09 2.38 9.95
N VAL A 491 0.92 2.64 8.95
CA VAL A 491 2.13 1.88 8.63
C VAL A 491 3.27 2.89 8.53
N THR A 492 4.36 2.63 9.25
CA THR A 492 5.52 3.52 9.33
C THR A 492 6.76 2.82 8.79
N CYS A 493 7.50 3.47 7.90
CA CYS A 493 8.73 2.99 7.30
C CYS A 493 9.85 4.00 7.49
N ASP A 494 10.97 3.58 8.07
CA ASP A 494 12.17 4.41 8.19
C ASP A 494 13.11 4.10 7.02
N ALA A 495 13.41 5.12 6.21
CA ALA A 495 14.23 5.03 5.01
C ALA A 495 15.51 5.87 5.17
N TYR A 496 16.65 5.32 4.77
CA TYR A 496 17.90 6.07 4.74
C TYR A 496 18.10 6.75 3.37
N VAL A 497 18.37 8.05 3.39
CA VAL A 497 18.73 8.87 2.23
C VAL A 497 20.23 9.13 2.28
N TYR A 498 20.94 8.76 1.20
CA TYR A 498 22.40 8.82 1.10
C TYR A 498 22.90 9.56 -0.15
N ASP A 499 22.01 9.86 -1.10
CA ASP A 499 22.28 10.60 -2.35
C ASP A 499 21.37 11.84 -2.51
N GLY A 500 20.75 12.29 -1.41
CA GLY A 500 19.80 13.38 -1.37
C GLY A 500 18.46 13.11 -2.09
N THR A 501 18.16 11.85 -2.42
CA THR A 501 16.91 11.44 -3.05
C THR A 501 16.12 10.46 -2.16
N LEU A 502 14.82 10.71 -2.01
CA LEU A 502 13.87 9.82 -1.36
C LEU A 502 12.76 9.46 -2.36
N THR A 503 12.70 8.20 -2.76
CA THR A 503 11.53 7.62 -3.45
C THR A 503 10.70 6.88 -2.41
N PHE A 504 9.41 7.18 -2.30
CA PHE A 504 8.54 6.58 -1.29
C PHE A 504 7.16 6.27 -1.86
N GLY A 505 6.41 5.43 -1.16
CA GLY A 505 5.01 5.14 -1.51
C GLY A 505 4.53 3.80 -0.99
N PHE A 506 3.77 3.09 -1.83
CA PHE A 506 3.12 1.82 -1.49
C PHE A 506 3.37 0.75 -2.56
N ARG A 507 3.55 -0.51 -2.15
CA ARG A 507 3.75 -1.66 -3.03
C ARG A 507 2.90 -2.88 -2.63
N THR A 508 2.56 -3.69 -3.62
CA THR A 508 2.00 -5.05 -3.45
C THR A 508 2.28 -5.86 -4.72
N ASP A 509 2.45 -7.16 -4.60
CA ASP A 509 2.67 -8.08 -5.74
C ASP A 509 1.68 -9.26 -5.77
N GLY A 510 0.65 -9.20 -4.91
CA GLY A 510 -0.39 -10.23 -4.87
C GLY A 510 0.10 -11.62 -4.44
N ASN A 511 1.36 -11.77 -4.00
CA ASN A 511 1.94 -13.06 -3.67
C ASN A 511 1.37 -13.63 -2.35
N ILE A 512 0.45 -14.60 -2.47
CA ILE A 512 -0.21 -15.25 -1.34
C ILE A 512 0.78 -16.11 -0.54
N ALA A 513 1.74 -16.75 -1.21
CA ALA A 513 2.74 -17.59 -0.57
C ALA A 513 3.68 -16.76 0.32
N ALA A 514 4.04 -15.53 -0.13
CA ALA A 514 4.80 -14.57 0.67
C ALA A 514 4.07 -14.17 1.96
N ALA A 515 2.74 -14.26 2.00
CA ALA A 515 1.92 -14.07 3.21
C ALA A 515 1.69 -15.36 4.02
N LYS A 516 2.47 -16.42 3.78
CA LYS A 516 2.31 -17.76 4.39
C LYS A 516 0.89 -18.31 4.30
N ARG A 517 0.14 -17.89 3.28
CA ARG A 517 -1.22 -18.36 3.02
C ARG A 517 -1.18 -19.43 1.93
N THR A 518 -2.04 -20.44 2.07
CA THR A 518 -2.11 -21.58 1.15
C THR A 518 -3.40 -21.63 0.34
N ALA A 519 -4.33 -20.71 0.58
CA ALA A 519 -5.59 -20.60 -0.15
C ALA A 519 -5.90 -19.15 -0.52
N ALA A 520 -6.21 -18.94 -1.81
CA ALA A 520 -6.74 -17.69 -2.33
C ALA A 520 -8.14 -17.42 -1.77
N ASN A 521 -8.50 -16.14 -1.66
CA ASN A 521 -9.86 -15.76 -1.28
C ASN A 521 -10.82 -16.22 -2.40
N PRO A 522 -11.77 -17.13 -2.14
CA PRO A 522 -12.65 -17.65 -3.19
C PRO A 522 -13.57 -16.59 -3.81
N GLN A 523 -13.72 -15.42 -3.17
CA GLN A 523 -14.44 -14.26 -3.71
C GLN A 523 -13.52 -13.22 -4.38
N GLY A 524 -12.22 -13.52 -4.51
CA GLY A 524 -11.21 -12.65 -5.11
C GLY A 524 -10.77 -11.48 -4.23
N GLY A 525 -9.79 -10.73 -4.73
CA GLY A 525 -9.27 -9.53 -4.08
C GLY A 525 -8.03 -9.73 -3.21
N ASP A 526 -7.32 -10.85 -3.33
CA ASP A 526 -6.00 -10.98 -2.69
C ASP A 526 -5.09 -9.83 -3.18
N GLY A 527 -4.48 -9.10 -2.25
CA GLY A 527 -3.70 -7.91 -2.56
C GLY A 527 -4.49 -6.60 -2.55
N TRP A 528 -5.82 -6.62 -2.34
CA TRP A 528 -6.63 -5.39 -2.24
C TRP A 528 -6.11 -4.47 -1.13
N PHE A 529 -6.04 -3.17 -1.45
CA PHE A 529 -5.70 -2.12 -0.50
C PHE A 529 -6.45 -0.81 -0.78
N LYS A 530 -6.43 0.06 0.23
CA LYS A 530 -6.64 1.51 0.14
C LYS A 530 -5.51 2.20 0.91
N VAL A 531 -5.09 3.38 0.47
CA VAL A 531 -4.01 4.15 1.08
C VAL A 531 -4.33 5.64 1.08
N ASP A 532 -3.88 6.33 2.14
CA ASP A 532 -4.10 7.76 2.39
C ASP A 532 -3.07 8.30 3.41
N ASN A 533 -3.08 9.62 3.65
CA ASN A 533 -2.38 10.32 4.72
C ASN A 533 -0.88 10.02 4.76
N PHE A 534 -0.21 10.14 3.61
CA PHE A 534 1.24 10.06 3.59
C PHE A 534 1.86 11.24 4.34
N ARG A 535 2.75 10.96 5.29
CA ARG A 535 3.52 11.96 6.04
C ARG A 535 4.99 11.60 6.02
N ILE A 536 5.85 12.60 5.94
CA ILE A 536 7.29 12.41 5.89
C ILE A 536 7.95 13.34 6.91
N ALA A 537 8.69 12.75 7.86
CA ALA A 537 9.53 13.48 8.78
C ALA A 537 11.00 13.11 8.55
N LYS A 538 11.90 14.10 8.49
CA LYS A 538 13.34 13.84 8.69
C LYS A 538 13.50 13.24 10.09
N MET A 539 14.50 12.42 10.35
CA MET A 539 14.80 11.86 11.69
C MET A 539 16.22 12.19 12.15
N GLY A 540 16.98 12.89 11.31
CA GLY A 540 18.43 13.06 11.47
C GLY A 540 19.19 11.80 11.08
N TYR A 541 20.45 11.71 11.49
CA TYR A 541 21.29 10.56 11.21
C TYR A 541 21.04 9.45 12.23
N VAL A 542 20.48 8.31 11.78
CA VAL A 542 20.32 7.09 12.58
C VAL A 542 21.29 6.04 12.05
N LYS A 543 22.33 5.74 12.84
CA LYS A 543 23.42 4.84 12.41
C LYS A 543 22.93 3.45 12.03
N GLU A 544 22.00 2.89 12.79
CA GLU A 544 21.43 1.56 12.55
C GLU A 544 20.75 1.48 11.18
N THR A 545 19.92 2.46 10.82
CA THR A 545 19.26 2.53 9.50
C THR A 545 20.29 2.62 8.37
N ALA A 546 21.35 3.42 8.55
CA ALA A 546 22.43 3.56 7.58
C ALA A 546 23.21 2.25 7.40
N LEU A 547 23.60 1.60 8.50
CA LEU A 547 24.31 0.32 8.48
C LEU A 547 23.47 -0.81 7.88
N ASN A 548 22.15 -0.83 8.10
CA ASN A 548 21.26 -1.81 7.48
C ASN A 548 21.27 -1.68 5.95
N VAL A 549 21.23 -0.45 5.41
CA VAL A 549 21.32 -0.21 3.96
C VAL A 549 22.70 -0.55 3.41
N TYR A 550 23.77 -0.24 4.15
CA TYR A 550 25.13 -0.64 3.78
C TYR A 550 25.30 -2.15 3.72
N ASN A 551 25.00 -2.86 4.82
CA ASN A 551 25.16 -4.31 4.94
C ASN A 551 24.39 -5.02 3.85
N PHE A 552 23.18 -4.55 3.56
CA PHE A 552 22.37 -5.01 2.47
C PHE A 552 23.10 -4.95 1.11
N TYR A 553 23.65 -3.80 0.72
CA TYR A 553 24.36 -3.67 -0.56
C TYR A 553 25.68 -4.46 -0.56
N TYR A 554 26.39 -4.49 0.56
CA TYR A 554 27.64 -5.20 0.72
C TYR A 554 27.46 -6.72 0.61
N ASP A 555 26.48 -7.28 1.33
CA ASP A 555 26.12 -8.70 1.27
C ASP A 555 25.69 -9.09 -0.14
N LYS A 556 24.98 -8.22 -0.85
CA LYS A 556 24.58 -8.49 -2.23
C LYS A 556 25.78 -8.59 -3.17
N LEU A 557 26.76 -7.71 -3.01
CA LEU A 557 28.01 -7.81 -3.77
C LEU A 557 28.78 -9.07 -3.40
N MET A 558 28.79 -9.48 -2.13
CA MET A 558 29.41 -10.73 -1.68
C MET A 558 28.75 -11.96 -2.32
N GLU A 559 27.42 -11.98 -2.44
CA GLU A 559 26.70 -13.03 -3.18
C GLU A 559 27.11 -13.07 -4.65
N LEU A 560 27.08 -11.91 -5.32
CA LEU A 560 27.45 -11.79 -6.73
C LEU A 560 28.91 -12.19 -6.96
N ASN A 561 29.81 -11.89 -6.03
CA ASN A 561 31.24 -12.24 -6.12
C ASN A 561 31.49 -13.76 -6.19
N ASN A 562 30.52 -14.59 -5.77
CA ASN A 562 30.61 -16.04 -5.86
C ASN A 562 30.13 -16.60 -7.21
N GLU A 563 29.53 -15.76 -8.05
CA GLU A 563 28.98 -16.15 -9.35
C GLU A 563 29.98 -15.92 -10.48
N LYS A 564 29.89 -16.72 -11.55
CA LYS A 564 30.70 -16.52 -12.76
C LYS A 564 30.26 -15.22 -13.45
N MET A 565 31.21 -14.34 -13.73
CA MET A 565 30.99 -13.07 -14.44
C MET A 565 32.26 -12.67 -15.19
N GLN A 566 32.19 -11.60 -15.98
CA GLN A 566 33.36 -11.09 -16.71
C GLN A 566 34.50 -10.68 -15.76
N GLU A 567 35.73 -11.12 -16.02
CA GLU A 567 36.93 -10.92 -15.18
C GLU A 567 37.13 -9.45 -14.78
N LYS A 568 36.95 -8.53 -15.74
CA LYS A 568 37.07 -7.09 -15.48
C LYS A 568 36.02 -6.59 -14.49
N VAL A 569 34.81 -7.13 -14.55
CA VAL A 569 33.70 -6.79 -13.65
C VAL A 569 33.93 -7.43 -12.28
N ALA A 570 34.36 -8.69 -12.23
CA ALA A 570 34.74 -9.38 -10.99
C ALA A 570 35.86 -8.62 -10.24
N THR A 571 36.89 -8.18 -10.96
CA THR A 571 38.00 -7.39 -10.40
C THR A 571 37.51 -6.05 -9.85
N ALA A 572 36.62 -5.36 -10.58
CA ALA A 572 36.04 -4.11 -10.13
C ALA A 572 35.16 -4.30 -8.88
N LEU A 573 34.34 -5.36 -8.85
CA LEU A 573 33.52 -5.72 -7.70
C LEU A 573 34.39 -6.04 -6.48
N GLN A 574 35.42 -6.88 -6.61
CA GLN A 574 36.33 -7.20 -5.51
C GLN A 574 37.03 -5.94 -4.98
N THR A 575 37.45 -5.04 -5.88
CA THR A 575 38.05 -3.75 -5.48
C THR A 575 37.06 -2.89 -4.70
N THR A 576 35.77 -2.91 -5.06
CA THR A 576 34.71 -2.23 -4.30
C THR A 576 34.54 -2.85 -2.92
N LEU A 577 34.47 -4.17 -2.81
CA LEU A 577 34.35 -4.88 -1.52
C LEU A 577 35.53 -4.60 -0.59
N ASP A 578 36.76 -4.62 -1.11
CA ASP A 578 37.99 -4.41 -0.34
C ASP A 578 38.11 -2.96 0.18
N ASN A 579 37.72 -1.97 -0.63
CA ASN A 579 37.89 -0.55 -0.29
C ASN A 579 36.73 0.04 0.52
N ASN A 580 35.57 -0.62 0.55
CA ASN A 580 34.36 -0.12 1.20
C ASN A 580 33.88 -1.02 2.34
N TYR A 581 34.76 -1.86 2.89
CA TYR A 581 34.53 -2.52 4.17
C TYR A 581 34.55 -1.47 5.30
N ILE A 582 33.47 -1.36 6.07
CA ILE A 582 33.35 -0.44 7.20
C ILE A 582 33.07 -1.20 8.50
N ASP A 583 33.52 -0.65 9.63
CA ASP A 583 33.27 -1.19 10.98
C ASP A 583 32.22 -0.36 11.74
N ASP A 584 31.87 -0.83 12.95
CA ASP A 584 30.91 -0.19 13.83
C ASP A 584 31.34 1.21 14.32
N ASP A 585 32.57 1.66 14.05
CA ASP A 585 33.11 2.97 14.43
C ASP A 585 33.16 3.98 13.26
N ALA A 586 32.74 3.58 12.05
CA ALA A 586 32.75 4.43 10.85
C ALA A 586 31.91 5.72 11.01
N THR A 587 32.36 6.81 10.37
CA THR A 587 31.65 8.10 10.35
C THR A 587 30.46 8.07 9.39
N PRO A 588 29.44 8.94 9.55
CA PRO A 588 28.32 9.06 8.62
C PRO A 588 28.74 9.18 7.16
N GLU A 589 29.73 10.02 6.87
CA GLU A 589 30.20 10.28 5.51
C GLU A 589 30.91 9.07 4.89
N ALA A 590 31.62 8.28 5.71
CA ALA A 590 32.24 7.04 5.27
C ALA A 590 31.20 5.97 4.94
N ILE A 591 30.13 5.89 5.75
CA ILE A 591 29.00 4.97 5.51
C ILE A 591 28.27 5.36 4.22
N ASP A 592 27.96 6.64 4.02
CA ASP A 592 27.30 7.13 2.81
C ASP A 592 28.13 6.84 1.54
N ALA A 593 29.44 7.10 1.60
CA ALA A 593 30.35 6.81 0.50
C ALA A 593 30.40 5.31 0.18
N ALA A 594 30.44 4.46 1.21
CA ALA A 594 30.43 3.00 1.05
C ALA A 594 29.10 2.50 0.46
N ILE A 595 27.96 3.04 0.90
CA ILE A 595 26.64 2.74 0.33
C ILE A 595 26.61 3.06 -1.17
N MET A 596 27.01 4.27 -1.57
CA MET A 596 27.03 4.67 -2.98
C MET A 596 27.95 3.78 -3.81
N ALA A 597 29.17 3.52 -3.33
CA ALA A 597 30.13 2.67 -4.04
C ALA A 597 29.62 1.23 -4.21
N CYS A 598 29.00 0.66 -3.18
CA CYS A 598 28.45 -0.69 -3.25
C CYS A 598 27.24 -0.74 -4.19
N LYS A 599 26.29 0.20 -4.06
CA LYS A 599 25.11 0.32 -4.92
C LYS A 599 25.48 0.42 -6.40
N ASP A 600 26.43 1.29 -6.74
CA ASP A 600 26.85 1.52 -8.13
C ASP A 600 27.52 0.29 -8.77
N ALA A 601 28.09 -0.62 -7.96
CA ALA A 601 28.72 -1.84 -8.44
C ALA A 601 27.74 -2.99 -8.70
N ILE A 602 26.51 -2.95 -8.16
CA ILE A 602 25.55 -4.06 -8.26
C ILE A 602 25.09 -4.28 -9.70
N THR A 603 24.59 -3.25 -10.38
CA THR A 603 24.02 -3.41 -11.73
C THR A 603 25.02 -3.96 -12.75
N PRO A 604 26.25 -3.43 -12.84
CA PRO A 604 27.27 -4.00 -13.73
C PRO A 604 27.57 -5.48 -13.42
N ALA A 605 27.68 -5.84 -12.15
CA ALA A 605 27.95 -7.21 -11.73
C ALA A 605 26.78 -8.15 -12.02
N ALA A 606 25.56 -7.77 -11.64
CA ALA A 606 24.35 -8.56 -11.90
C ALA A 606 24.12 -8.80 -13.40
N ASN A 607 24.29 -7.77 -14.24
CA ASN A 607 24.19 -7.92 -15.69
C ASN A 607 25.26 -8.87 -16.25
N SER A 608 26.48 -8.79 -15.72
CA SER A 608 27.56 -9.69 -16.14
C SER A 608 27.31 -11.14 -15.70
N VAL A 609 26.82 -11.36 -14.48
CA VAL A 609 26.39 -12.70 -14.02
C VAL A 609 25.26 -13.26 -14.89
N ALA A 610 24.23 -12.47 -15.17
CA ALA A 610 23.11 -12.90 -16.01
C ALA A 610 23.56 -13.28 -17.42
N LEU A 611 24.50 -12.51 -17.99
CA LEU A 611 25.08 -12.80 -19.29
C LEU A 611 25.86 -14.13 -19.30
N TYR A 612 26.64 -14.43 -18.26
CA TYR A 612 27.38 -15.69 -18.17
C TYR A 612 26.47 -16.89 -17.88
N LYS A 613 25.40 -16.72 -17.08
CA LYS A 613 24.36 -17.74 -16.91
C LYS A 613 23.64 -18.07 -18.23
N LYS A 614 23.44 -17.08 -19.11
CA LYS A 614 22.92 -17.31 -20.46
C LYS A 614 23.85 -18.21 -21.30
N LEU A 615 25.16 -17.97 -21.24
CA LEU A 615 26.13 -18.81 -21.94
C LEU A 615 26.20 -20.22 -21.35
N GLU A 616 26.18 -20.34 -20.01
CA GLU A 616 26.17 -21.62 -19.30
C GLU A 616 24.97 -22.49 -19.71
N ALA A 617 23.76 -21.93 -19.73
CA ALA A 617 22.55 -22.64 -20.15
C ALA A 617 22.64 -23.10 -21.62
N ALA A 618 23.17 -22.25 -22.51
CA ALA A 618 23.38 -22.62 -23.91
C ALA A 618 24.42 -23.75 -24.04
N LEU A 619 25.52 -23.69 -23.30
CA LEU A 619 26.53 -24.74 -23.27
C LEU A 619 25.94 -26.07 -22.78
N GLU A 620 25.14 -26.06 -21.70
CA GLU A 620 24.47 -27.25 -21.18
C GLU A 620 23.57 -27.91 -22.25
N GLU A 621 22.75 -27.11 -22.94
CA GLU A 621 21.92 -27.60 -24.05
C GLU A 621 22.77 -28.19 -25.18
N HIS A 622 23.82 -27.48 -25.59
CA HIS A 622 24.68 -27.90 -26.68
C HIS A 622 25.50 -29.16 -26.33
N TYR A 623 25.91 -29.34 -25.08
CA TYR A 623 26.56 -30.56 -24.60
C TYR A 623 25.64 -31.78 -24.66
N ASN A 624 24.36 -31.61 -24.32
CA ASN A 624 23.37 -32.69 -24.51
C ASN A 624 23.23 -33.05 -25.99
N ASN A 625 23.10 -32.04 -26.86
CA ASN A 625 23.02 -32.24 -28.32
C ASN A 625 24.27 -32.90 -28.93
N LEU A 626 25.48 -32.67 -28.40
CA LEU A 626 26.69 -33.31 -28.91
C LEU A 626 26.61 -34.85 -28.83
N ASN A 627 25.94 -35.38 -27.80
CA ASN A 627 25.73 -36.83 -27.67
C ASN A 627 24.76 -37.35 -28.73
N ASP A 628 23.67 -36.62 -29.01
CA ASP A 628 22.62 -37.03 -29.94
C ASP A 628 23.10 -37.06 -31.39
N TYR A 629 24.02 -36.15 -31.76
CA TYR A 629 24.49 -35.97 -33.13
C TYR A 629 25.93 -36.46 -33.38
N ALA A 630 26.50 -37.26 -32.47
CA ALA A 630 27.90 -37.74 -32.54
C ALA A 630 28.26 -38.52 -33.82
N LEU A 631 27.27 -39.04 -34.55
CA LEU A 631 27.45 -39.84 -35.77
C LEU A 631 27.19 -39.05 -37.06
N TYR A 632 26.87 -37.75 -36.96
CA TYR A 632 26.45 -36.93 -38.10
C TYR A 632 27.67 -36.30 -38.78
N ASP A 633 27.62 -36.16 -40.10
CA ASP A 633 28.68 -35.46 -40.82
C ASP A 633 28.60 -33.97 -40.41
N GLY A 634 29.72 -33.38 -39.97
CA GLY A 634 29.74 -32.03 -39.38
C GLY A 634 29.85 -32.00 -37.85
N TYR A 635 29.74 -33.15 -37.18
CA TYR A 635 29.92 -33.27 -35.72
C TYR A 635 31.22 -32.61 -35.22
N GLU A 636 32.37 -32.86 -35.86
CA GLU A 636 33.65 -32.31 -35.41
C GLU A 636 33.67 -30.77 -35.45
N ALA A 637 33.02 -30.14 -36.44
CA ALA A 637 32.93 -28.68 -36.52
C ALA A 637 31.97 -28.11 -35.47
N TYR A 638 30.89 -28.85 -35.17
CA TYR A 638 29.96 -28.50 -34.10
C TYR A 638 30.61 -28.64 -32.71
N ARG A 639 31.29 -29.76 -32.45
CA ARG A 639 32.07 -29.97 -31.22
C ARG A 639 33.12 -28.88 -31.02
N GLN A 640 33.85 -28.51 -32.07
CA GLN A 640 34.81 -27.41 -32.00
C GLN A 640 34.15 -26.08 -31.60
N ALA A 641 32.97 -25.75 -32.14
CA ALA A 641 32.26 -24.53 -31.76
C ALA A 641 31.82 -24.51 -30.28
N VAL A 642 31.50 -25.68 -29.71
CA VAL A 642 31.08 -25.83 -28.31
C VAL A 642 32.29 -25.89 -27.37
N GLU A 643 33.15 -26.90 -27.52
CA GLU A 643 34.25 -27.23 -26.59
C GLU A 643 35.48 -26.34 -26.78
N ASP A 644 35.88 -26.03 -28.02
CA ASP A 644 37.14 -25.32 -28.28
C ASP A 644 36.97 -23.79 -28.37
N GLU A 645 35.73 -23.31 -28.46
CA GLU A 645 35.43 -21.89 -28.65
C GLU A 645 34.51 -21.31 -27.57
N ALA A 646 33.29 -21.83 -27.43
CA ALA A 646 32.32 -21.28 -26.48
C ALA A 646 32.67 -21.61 -25.01
N GLU A 647 33.13 -22.84 -24.72
CA GLU A 647 33.59 -23.21 -23.38
C GLU A 647 34.84 -22.42 -22.97
N VAL A 648 35.80 -22.21 -23.89
CA VAL A 648 36.98 -21.36 -23.63
C VAL A 648 36.57 -19.92 -23.29
N ILE A 649 35.60 -19.36 -24.03
CA ILE A 649 35.02 -18.05 -23.74
C ILE A 649 34.41 -17.99 -22.33
N TYR A 650 33.67 -19.04 -21.95
CA TYR A 650 33.08 -19.15 -20.62
C TYR A 650 34.16 -19.26 -19.53
N ASP A 651 35.16 -20.10 -19.73
CA ASP A 651 36.23 -20.38 -18.77
C ASP A 651 37.12 -19.18 -18.51
N ASP A 652 37.61 -18.52 -19.58
CA ASP A 652 38.47 -17.35 -19.50
C ASP A 652 37.75 -16.14 -18.90
N ALA A 653 36.42 -16.08 -19.03
CA ALA A 653 35.57 -15.02 -18.50
C ALA A 653 35.95 -13.60 -18.97
N THR A 654 36.63 -13.45 -20.11
CA THR A 654 37.02 -12.13 -20.62
C THR A 654 35.97 -11.49 -21.52
N ALA A 655 35.06 -12.29 -22.08
CA ALA A 655 34.13 -11.88 -23.12
C ALA A 655 32.98 -11.00 -22.59
N GLY A 656 32.58 -10.03 -23.43
CA GLY A 656 31.39 -9.20 -23.22
C GLY A 656 30.13 -9.73 -23.93
N GLU A 657 29.05 -8.95 -23.89
CA GLU A 657 27.73 -9.35 -24.42
C GLU A 657 27.76 -9.71 -25.91
N GLU A 658 28.43 -8.90 -26.74
CA GLU A 658 28.50 -9.14 -28.19
C GLU A 658 29.21 -10.47 -28.51
N GLU A 659 30.31 -10.76 -27.82
CA GLU A 659 31.11 -11.97 -28.03
C GLU A 659 30.36 -13.23 -27.55
N ILE A 660 29.69 -13.14 -26.39
CA ILE A 660 28.88 -14.25 -25.87
C ILE A 660 27.69 -14.54 -26.79
N ASN A 661 26.97 -13.50 -27.25
CA ASN A 661 25.87 -13.70 -28.20
C ASN A 661 26.36 -14.27 -29.54
N ALA A 662 27.54 -13.86 -30.00
CA ALA A 662 28.16 -14.42 -31.20
C ALA A 662 28.56 -15.89 -31.02
N ALA A 663 29.06 -16.28 -29.85
CA ALA A 663 29.39 -17.66 -29.53
C ALA A 663 28.14 -18.56 -29.54
N ILE A 664 27.06 -18.12 -28.89
CA ILE A 664 25.77 -18.83 -28.91
C ILE A 664 25.25 -19.00 -30.33
N ALA A 665 25.19 -17.92 -31.12
CA ALA A 665 24.74 -17.98 -32.51
C ALA A 665 25.63 -18.90 -33.38
N LYS A 666 26.92 -18.99 -33.08
CA LYS A 666 27.85 -19.89 -33.76
C LYS A 666 27.60 -21.35 -33.39
N MET A 667 27.36 -21.66 -32.11
CA MET A 667 26.98 -23.02 -31.68
C MET A 667 25.67 -23.46 -32.35
N GLU A 668 24.65 -22.59 -32.37
CA GLU A 668 23.38 -22.84 -33.06
C GLU A 668 23.58 -23.10 -34.57
N ALA A 669 24.33 -22.23 -35.25
CA ALA A 669 24.60 -22.40 -36.68
C ALA A 669 25.39 -23.68 -36.98
N ALA A 670 26.33 -24.06 -36.11
CA ALA A 670 27.11 -25.28 -36.25
C ALA A 670 26.26 -26.54 -35.97
N LEU A 671 25.33 -26.48 -35.01
CA LEU A 671 24.34 -27.52 -34.76
C LEU A 671 23.44 -27.74 -35.98
N GLU A 672 22.89 -26.67 -36.56
CA GLU A 672 22.04 -26.77 -37.75
C GLU A 672 22.80 -27.34 -38.96
N ALA A 673 24.06 -26.95 -39.15
CA ALA A 673 24.93 -27.55 -40.18
C ALA A 673 25.21 -29.05 -39.91
N CYS A 674 25.41 -29.44 -38.65
CA CYS A 674 25.61 -30.83 -38.24
C CYS A 674 24.35 -31.68 -38.52
N LYS A 675 23.15 -31.19 -38.14
CA LYS A 675 21.87 -31.84 -38.45
C LYS A 675 21.70 -32.08 -39.95
N LEU A 676 22.02 -31.06 -40.77
CA LEU A 676 21.98 -31.17 -42.23
C LEU A 676 22.95 -32.23 -42.79
N GLY A 677 24.17 -32.33 -42.25
CA GLY A 677 25.13 -33.37 -42.67
C GLY A 677 24.73 -34.79 -42.26
N GLY A 678 23.80 -34.95 -41.33
CA GLY A 678 23.15 -36.23 -41.03
C GLY A 678 22.16 -36.70 -42.09
N VAL A 679 21.66 -35.80 -42.95
CA VAL A 679 20.64 -36.12 -43.96
C VAL A 679 21.24 -36.94 -45.09
N LYS A 680 20.99 -38.25 -45.04
CA LYS A 680 21.46 -39.24 -46.02
C LYS A 680 20.27 -39.99 -46.63
N VAL A 681 20.45 -40.56 -47.82
CA VAL A 681 19.40 -41.37 -48.46
C VAL A 681 18.93 -42.47 -47.51
N GLY A 682 17.62 -42.53 -47.25
CA GLY A 682 16.98 -43.45 -46.32
C GLY A 682 16.93 -42.98 -44.87
N SER A 683 17.47 -41.80 -44.54
CA SER A 683 17.41 -41.23 -43.19
C SER A 683 16.12 -40.47 -42.91
N GLU A 684 15.78 -40.38 -41.63
CA GLU A 684 14.78 -39.44 -41.13
C GLU A 684 15.43 -38.07 -40.90
N ALA A 685 14.83 -37.04 -41.47
CA ALA A 685 15.25 -35.64 -41.41
C ALA A 685 14.31 -34.77 -40.56
N THR A 686 13.46 -35.39 -39.72
CA THR A 686 12.47 -34.72 -38.86
C THR A 686 13.09 -33.68 -37.94
N MET A 687 14.34 -33.87 -37.48
CA MET A 687 15.04 -32.93 -36.60
C MET A 687 15.25 -31.52 -37.21
N LEU A 688 15.06 -31.39 -38.53
CA LEU A 688 15.10 -30.12 -39.25
C LEU A 688 13.76 -29.40 -39.29
N ILE A 689 12.67 -30.06 -38.87
CA ILE A 689 11.38 -29.43 -38.65
C ILE A 689 11.37 -28.87 -37.23
N LYS A 690 11.17 -27.56 -37.09
CA LYS A 690 10.96 -26.93 -35.79
C LYS A 690 9.58 -27.30 -35.25
N ASN A 691 9.54 -27.74 -33.99
CA ASN A 691 8.31 -28.09 -33.28
C ASN A 691 7.37 -29.03 -34.08
N PRO A 692 7.84 -30.21 -34.53
CA PRO A 692 7.11 -31.08 -35.46
C PRO A 692 5.85 -31.72 -34.86
N SER A 693 5.78 -31.78 -33.53
CA SER A 693 4.67 -32.37 -32.75
C SER A 693 4.07 -31.37 -31.75
N PHE A 694 4.37 -30.07 -31.92
CA PHE A 694 3.74 -29.00 -31.13
C PHE A 694 3.98 -29.01 -29.62
N GLU A 695 5.04 -29.66 -29.15
CA GLU A 695 5.42 -29.70 -27.72
C GLU A 695 6.06 -28.40 -27.21
N ASP A 696 6.50 -27.50 -28.10
CA ASP A 696 6.96 -26.17 -27.71
C ASP A 696 5.80 -25.16 -27.67
N LEU A 697 5.40 -24.80 -26.45
CA LEU A 697 4.33 -23.85 -26.14
C LEU A 697 4.85 -22.43 -25.86
N THR A 698 6.13 -22.14 -26.10
CA THR A 698 6.72 -20.82 -25.78
C THR A 698 5.97 -19.66 -26.44
N ALA A 699 5.48 -19.83 -27.68
CA ALA A 699 4.64 -18.83 -28.35
C ALA A 699 3.29 -18.58 -27.66
N GLN A 700 2.82 -19.50 -26.82
CA GLN A 700 1.56 -19.41 -26.08
C GLN A 700 1.73 -19.08 -24.59
N GLY A 701 2.96 -18.95 -24.09
CA GLY A 701 3.24 -18.63 -22.68
C GLY A 701 3.97 -19.72 -21.90
N GLY A 702 4.35 -20.85 -22.53
CA GLY A 702 5.11 -21.93 -21.90
C GLY A 702 4.25 -23.09 -21.40
N GLU A 703 4.81 -23.93 -20.53
CA GLU A 703 4.13 -25.10 -19.96
C GLU A 703 2.82 -24.70 -19.24
N GLY A 704 1.71 -25.41 -19.49
CA GLY A 704 0.40 -25.09 -18.91
C GLY A 704 -0.39 -24.00 -19.66
N SER A 705 0.10 -23.55 -20.81
CA SER A 705 -0.56 -22.53 -21.65
C SER A 705 -1.40 -23.11 -22.80
N GLU A 706 -1.81 -24.38 -22.68
CA GLU A 706 -2.72 -25.02 -23.63
C GLU A 706 -4.03 -24.26 -23.69
N SER A 707 -4.55 -24.02 -24.90
CA SER A 707 -5.71 -23.15 -25.07
C SER A 707 -6.84 -23.81 -25.83
N GLY A 708 -8.04 -23.74 -25.27
CA GLY A 708 -9.31 -23.99 -25.98
C GLY A 708 -9.80 -22.78 -26.80
N GLY A 709 -9.05 -21.68 -26.80
CA GLY A 709 -9.39 -20.44 -27.52
C GLY A 709 -8.42 -20.13 -28.67
N VAL A 710 -8.09 -18.85 -28.85
CA VAL A 710 -7.19 -18.39 -29.92
C VAL A 710 -5.86 -17.94 -29.31
N ALA A 711 -4.77 -18.53 -29.79
CA ALA A 711 -3.41 -18.23 -29.34
C ALA A 711 -2.50 -17.81 -30.52
N ALA A 712 -1.23 -17.51 -30.21
CA ALA A 712 -0.23 -17.24 -31.23
C ALA A 712 0.04 -18.48 -32.11
N PRO A 713 0.49 -18.30 -33.35
CA PRO A 713 1.00 -19.42 -34.15
C PRO A 713 2.12 -20.18 -33.43
N PRO A 714 2.22 -21.52 -33.59
CA PRO A 714 3.27 -22.33 -32.96
C PRO A 714 4.69 -21.85 -33.27
N THR A 715 5.60 -21.96 -32.30
CA THR A 715 7.02 -21.64 -32.49
C THR A 715 7.59 -22.42 -33.67
N GLY A 716 8.27 -21.72 -34.59
CA GLY A 716 8.83 -22.31 -35.81
C GLY A 716 7.86 -22.46 -36.98
N TRP A 717 6.57 -22.16 -36.80
CA TRP A 717 5.55 -22.25 -37.85
C TRP A 717 4.92 -20.88 -38.17
N THR A 718 4.63 -20.65 -39.45
CA THR A 718 3.90 -19.47 -39.89
C THR A 718 2.47 -19.83 -40.26
N LEU A 719 1.50 -19.17 -39.62
CA LEU A 719 0.08 -19.28 -39.96
C LEU A 719 -0.30 -18.19 -40.96
N TYR A 720 -0.87 -18.58 -42.10
CA TYR A 720 -1.49 -17.69 -43.07
C TYR A 720 -2.99 -17.87 -43.06
N ILE A 721 -3.72 -16.76 -43.00
CA ILE A 721 -5.17 -16.71 -43.21
C ILE A 721 -5.44 -15.82 -44.42
N ASN A 722 -6.16 -16.33 -45.41
CA ASN A 722 -6.41 -15.66 -46.70
C ASN A 722 -5.12 -15.11 -47.35
N GLY A 723 -4.04 -15.89 -47.27
CA GLY A 723 -2.73 -15.55 -47.85
C GLY A 723 -1.91 -14.51 -47.07
N LYS A 724 -2.34 -14.08 -45.88
CA LYS A 724 -1.60 -13.14 -45.03
C LYS A 724 -1.09 -13.83 -43.78
N ALA A 725 0.19 -13.64 -43.45
CA ALA A 725 0.79 -14.12 -42.21
C ALA A 725 0.08 -13.49 -41.00
N GLN A 726 -0.08 -14.26 -39.93
CA GLN A 726 -0.81 -13.89 -38.74
C GLN A 726 0.08 -13.91 -37.50
N ASP A 727 -0.34 -13.15 -36.50
CA ASP A 727 0.17 -13.11 -35.12
C ASP A 727 -0.99 -13.33 -34.12
N ALA A 728 -0.68 -13.39 -32.83
CA ALA A 728 -1.68 -13.65 -31.79
C ALA A 728 -2.88 -12.68 -31.80
N ALA A 729 -2.67 -11.41 -32.18
CA ALA A 729 -3.71 -10.39 -32.18
C ALA A 729 -4.59 -10.48 -33.44
N SER A 730 -3.97 -10.73 -34.60
CA SER A 730 -4.64 -10.76 -35.91
C SER A 730 -5.49 -12.02 -36.11
N VAL A 731 -5.08 -13.19 -35.58
CA VAL A 731 -5.91 -14.42 -35.66
C VAL A 731 -7.30 -14.22 -35.06
N LYS A 732 -7.41 -13.50 -33.93
CA LYS A 732 -8.69 -13.23 -33.24
C LYS A 732 -9.69 -12.47 -34.12
N THR A 733 -9.20 -11.64 -35.06
CA THR A 733 -10.07 -10.82 -35.92
C THR A 733 -10.84 -11.63 -36.96
N HIS A 734 -10.45 -12.89 -37.19
CA HIS A 734 -11.08 -13.77 -38.16
C HIS A 734 -12.27 -14.57 -37.61
N GLY A 735 -12.70 -14.30 -36.37
CA GLY A 735 -13.86 -14.97 -35.76
C GLY A 735 -13.62 -16.46 -35.49
N MET A 736 -12.35 -16.82 -35.22
CA MET A 736 -11.96 -18.18 -34.85
C MET A 736 -12.56 -18.54 -33.48
N GLY A 737 -13.18 -19.71 -33.38
CA GLY A 737 -13.63 -20.24 -32.09
C GLY A 737 -12.51 -20.94 -31.33
N TRP A 738 -11.58 -21.59 -32.07
CA TRP A 738 -10.37 -22.20 -31.55
C TRP A 738 -9.25 -22.15 -32.60
N CYS A 739 -8.03 -21.81 -32.21
CA CYS A 739 -6.84 -21.80 -33.06
C CYS A 739 -5.60 -21.76 -32.16
N ALA A 740 -5.12 -22.92 -31.71
CA ALA A 740 -4.05 -23.03 -30.73
C ALA A 740 -3.49 -24.46 -30.63
N ILE A 741 -2.36 -24.59 -29.92
CA ILE A 741 -1.84 -25.83 -29.36
C ILE A 741 -2.67 -26.23 -28.13
N ASN A 742 -3.05 -27.51 -28.02
CA ASN A 742 -3.64 -28.10 -26.82
C ASN A 742 -3.30 -29.59 -26.64
N THR A 743 -3.82 -30.20 -25.57
CA THR A 743 -3.56 -31.62 -25.22
C THR A 743 -4.42 -32.64 -25.97
N GLY A 744 -5.15 -32.23 -27.03
CA GLY A 744 -6.11 -33.11 -27.69
C GLY A 744 -7.35 -33.47 -26.85
N ASP A 745 -8.21 -34.32 -27.41
CA ASP A 745 -9.41 -34.82 -26.73
C ASP A 745 -9.15 -36.21 -26.13
N VAL A 746 -9.75 -36.48 -24.96
CA VAL A 746 -9.92 -37.86 -24.48
C VAL A 746 -10.95 -38.54 -25.36
N ILE A 747 -10.55 -39.62 -26.01
CA ILE A 747 -11.37 -40.40 -26.93
C ILE A 747 -11.50 -41.83 -26.42
N ASP A 748 -12.54 -42.55 -26.82
CA ASP A 748 -12.70 -43.99 -26.58
C ASP A 748 -13.24 -44.63 -27.85
N VAL A 749 -12.33 -44.92 -28.79
CA VAL A 749 -12.69 -45.36 -30.15
C VAL A 749 -11.93 -46.64 -30.50
N ILE A 750 -12.63 -47.57 -31.14
CA ILE A 750 -12.04 -48.76 -31.74
C ILE A 750 -11.94 -48.51 -33.24
N ASP A 751 -10.74 -48.65 -33.82
CA ASP A 751 -10.56 -48.55 -35.27
C ASP A 751 -11.06 -49.80 -36.02
N ASN A 752 -11.02 -49.76 -37.35
CA ASN A 752 -11.49 -50.86 -38.20
C ASN A 752 -10.72 -52.17 -38.00
N ASP A 753 -9.50 -52.10 -37.45
CA ASP A 753 -8.65 -53.25 -37.17
C ASP A 753 -8.83 -53.81 -35.75
N GLY A 754 -9.73 -53.21 -34.96
CA GLY A 754 -10.05 -53.63 -33.60
C GLY A 754 -9.10 -53.03 -32.55
N THR A 755 -8.24 -52.08 -32.92
CA THR A 755 -7.33 -51.40 -32.00
C THR A 755 -8.08 -50.35 -31.20
N TRP A 756 -7.89 -50.37 -29.89
CA TRP A 756 -8.43 -49.36 -28.98
C TRP A 756 -7.53 -48.13 -28.95
N HIS A 757 -8.15 -46.95 -29.13
CA HIS A 757 -7.51 -45.64 -29.06
C HIS A 757 -8.19 -44.81 -27.98
N THR A 758 -7.40 -44.36 -27.00
CA THR A 758 -7.90 -43.66 -25.81
C THR A 758 -7.46 -42.19 -25.71
N GLN A 759 -6.59 -41.73 -26.61
CA GLN A 759 -6.02 -40.39 -26.56
C GLN A 759 -5.77 -39.84 -27.97
N GLN A 760 -6.01 -38.54 -28.11
CA GLN A 760 -5.20 -37.67 -28.97
C GLN A 760 -4.23 -36.94 -28.03
N PRO A 761 -3.00 -36.59 -28.40
CA PRO A 761 -2.34 -36.64 -29.72
C PRO A 761 -1.69 -37.98 -30.10
N THR A 762 -0.99 -38.02 -31.24
CA THR A 762 -0.30 -39.20 -31.81
C THR A 762 1.20 -39.24 -31.52
N ASP A 763 1.82 -38.09 -31.27
CA ASP A 763 3.19 -37.97 -30.81
C ASP A 763 3.26 -36.95 -29.67
N GLY A 764 4.06 -37.22 -28.64
CA GLY A 764 4.12 -36.36 -27.47
C GLY A 764 2.79 -36.23 -26.71
N THR A 765 2.50 -35.02 -26.26
CA THR A 765 1.33 -34.67 -25.44
C THR A 765 0.49 -33.53 -26.01
N HIS A 766 0.95 -32.89 -27.08
CA HIS A 766 0.29 -31.75 -27.73
C HIS A 766 -0.04 -31.98 -29.21
N LEU A 767 -0.99 -31.20 -29.71
CA LEU A 767 -1.31 -31.09 -31.13
C LEU A 767 -1.71 -29.65 -31.46
N TRP A 768 -1.83 -29.33 -32.73
CA TRP A 768 -2.38 -28.05 -33.18
C TRP A 768 -3.69 -28.24 -33.93
N GLY A 769 -4.63 -27.31 -33.76
CA GLY A 769 -5.87 -27.34 -34.54
C GLY A 769 -6.54 -25.98 -34.67
N ILE A 770 -7.57 -25.97 -35.52
CA ILE A 770 -8.31 -24.75 -35.86
C ILE A 770 -9.77 -25.03 -36.11
N TRP A 771 -10.65 -24.35 -35.37
CA TRP A 771 -12.09 -24.44 -35.51
C TRP A 771 -12.74 -23.05 -35.59
N ALA A 772 -13.61 -22.87 -36.56
CA ALA A 772 -14.49 -21.70 -36.67
C ALA A 772 -15.78 -22.11 -37.37
N SER A 773 -16.87 -21.38 -37.15
CA SER A 773 -18.12 -21.67 -37.86
C SER A 773 -17.98 -21.50 -39.37
N ASN A 774 -17.18 -20.52 -39.80
CA ASN A 774 -16.88 -20.23 -41.20
C ASN A 774 -15.36 -20.14 -41.40
N ILE A 775 -14.73 -21.26 -41.75
CA ILE A 775 -13.27 -21.34 -41.89
C ILE A 775 -12.80 -20.64 -43.18
N PRO A 776 -11.85 -19.70 -43.11
CA PRO A 776 -11.24 -19.06 -44.28
C PRO A 776 -10.24 -19.99 -44.97
N GLU A 777 -9.55 -19.53 -46.02
CA GLU A 777 -8.36 -20.25 -46.51
C GLU A 777 -7.27 -20.14 -45.44
N VAL A 778 -6.76 -21.28 -44.99
CA VAL A 778 -5.76 -21.38 -43.92
C VAL A 778 -4.57 -22.19 -44.43
N GLN A 779 -3.36 -21.73 -44.12
CA GLN A 779 -2.12 -22.46 -44.32
C GLN A 779 -1.27 -22.36 -43.05
N LEU A 780 -0.93 -23.48 -42.44
CA LEU A 780 0.16 -23.58 -41.48
C LEU A 780 1.40 -24.08 -42.22
N SER A 781 2.53 -23.38 -42.15
CA SER A 781 3.70 -23.76 -42.96
C SER A 781 5.04 -23.42 -42.34
N GLN A 782 6.05 -24.19 -42.71
CA GLN A 782 7.45 -23.98 -42.35
C GLN A 782 8.34 -24.10 -43.59
N THR A 783 9.36 -23.26 -43.68
CA THR A 783 10.37 -23.33 -44.74
C THR A 783 11.69 -23.84 -44.16
N ILE A 784 12.21 -24.91 -44.77
CA ILE A 784 13.48 -25.56 -44.43
C ILE A 784 14.46 -25.27 -45.57
N THR A 785 15.71 -24.93 -45.24
CA THR A 785 16.74 -24.56 -46.21
C THR A 785 17.99 -25.42 -46.04
N GLY A 786 18.82 -25.50 -47.09
CA GLY A 786 20.06 -26.27 -47.07
C GLY A 786 19.89 -27.78 -47.24
N LEU A 787 18.67 -28.25 -47.49
CA LEU A 787 18.38 -29.67 -47.72
C LEU A 787 19.11 -30.19 -48.97
N PRO A 788 19.67 -31.40 -48.93
CA PRO A 788 20.17 -32.07 -50.14
C PRO A 788 19.09 -32.14 -51.23
N LYS A 789 19.48 -31.89 -52.48
CA LYS A 789 18.61 -32.12 -53.65
C LYS A 789 18.15 -33.57 -53.69
N GLY A 790 16.87 -33.78 -53.98
CA GLY A 790 16.30 -35.11 -54.21
C GLY A 790 14.86 -35.20 -53.74
N THR A 791 14.36 -36.42 -53.57
CA THR A 791 12.96 -36.66 -53.19
C THR A 791 12.84 -36.92 -51.69
N TYR A 792 11.85 -36.28 -51.09
CA TYR A 792 11.51 -36.38 -49.68
C TYR A 792 10.10 -36.93 -49.51
N LEU A 793 9.87 -37.63 -48.40
CA LEU A 793 8.55 -38.04 -47.93
C LEU A 793 8.21 -37.20 -46.70
N LEU A 794 7.14 -36.42 -46.80
CA LEU A 794 6.54 -35.73 -45.67
C LEU A 794 5.37 -36.57 -45.16
N LYS A 795 5.25 -36.72 -43.84
CA LYS A 795 4.09 -37.29 -43.17
C LYS A 795 3.54 -36.34 -42.12
N ALA A 796 2.26 -36.44 -41.84
CA ALA A 796 1.59 -35.84 -40.68
C ALA A 796 0.34 -36.63 -40.34
N ASP A 797 -0.07 -36.61 -39.08
CA ASP A 797 -1.31 -37.24 -38.63
C ASP A 797 -2.41 -36.18 -38.51
N VAL A 798 -3.57 -36.43 -39.14
CA VAL A 798 -4.61 -35.43 -39.34
C VAL A 798 -5.98 -35.97 -38.99
N MET A 799 -6.71 -35.25 -38.15
CA MET A 799 -8.11 -35.53 -37.86
C MET A 799 -9.03 -34.61 -38.66
N VAL A 800 -10.03 -35.21 -39.31
CA VAL A 800 -11.21 -34.52 -39.87
C VAL A 800 -12.46 -35.25 -39.38
N GLN A 801 -13.20 -34.63 -38.46
CA GLN A 801 -14.30 -35.29 -37.74
C GLN A 801 -15.65 -35.17 -38.46
N ASN A 802 -16.48 -36.20 -38.38
CA ASN A 802 -17.93 -36.07 -38.55
C ASN A 802 -18.53 -35.72 -37.19
N ASN A 803 -18.87 -34.45 -36.99
CA ASN A 803 -19.30 -33.96 -35.68
C ASN A 803 -20.83 -33.78 -35.62
N TRP A 804 -21.32 -33.15 -34.55
CA TRP A 804 -22.74 -32.86 -34.37
C TRP A 804 -23.38 -32.03 -35.50
N ALA A 805 -22.58 -31.29 -36.27
CA ALA A 805 -23.03 -30.50 -37.42
C ALA A 805 -22.95 -31.28 -38.75
N GLY A 806 -22.21 -32.38 -38.79
CA GLY A 806 -22.10 -33.28 -39.93
C GLY A 806 -20.66 -33.42 -40.46
N ASN A 807 -20.56 -33.69 -41.77
CA ASN A 807 -19.29 -33.95 -42.46
C ASN A 807 -18.49 -32.65 -42.69
N ASN A 808 -17.32 -32.54 -42.05
CA ASN A 808 -16.46 -31.35 -42.12
C ASN A 808 -15.41 -31.37 -43.26
N VAL A 809 -15.45 -32.36 -44.15
CA VAL A 809 -14.49 -32.48 -45.27
C VAL A 809 -14.66 -31.33 -46.27
N THR A 810 -13.54 -30.68 -46.59
CA THR A 810 -13.41 -29.58 -47.55
C THR A 810 -12.18 -29.79 -48.44
N THR A 811 -11.04 -29.14 -48.16
CA THR A 811 -9.74 -29.24 -48.85
C THR A 811 -8.58 -29.42 -47.88
N GLN A 812 -8.84 -30.01 -46.70
CA GLN A 812 -7.79 -30.43 -45.77
C GLN A 812 -6.73 -31.23 -46.52
N ARG A 813 -5.50 -30.70 -46.56
CA ARG A 813 -4.41 -31.26 -47.36
C ARG A 813 -3.06 -30.96 -46.75
N ILE A 814 -2.21 -31.98 -46.71
CA ILE A 814 -0.79 -31.82 -46.44
C ILE A 814 -0.09 -31.39 -47.73
N PHE A 815 0.94 -30.55 -47.64
CA PHE A 815 1.69 -30.11 -48.81
C PHE A 815 3.20 -30.05 -48.56
N GLY A 816 3.95 -30.26 -49.63
CA GLY A 816 5.40 -30.09 -49.70
C GLY A 816 5.76 -29.51 -51.06
N ASN A 817 6.31 -28.30 -51.07
CA ASN A 817 6.53 -27.53 -52.29
C ASN A 817 5.26 -27.44 -53.16
N SER A 818 5.29 -27.94 -54.39
CA SER A 818 4.14 -27.96 -55.31
C SER A 818 3.24 -29.19 -55.16
N CYS A 819 3.62 -30.15 -54.32
CA CYS A 819 2.92 -31.43 -54.18
C CYS A 819 1.92 -31.36 -53.01
N VAL A 820 0.76 -31.98 -53.19
CA VAL A 820 -0.32 -32.05 -52.20
C VAL A 820 -0.88 -33.46 -52.09
N GLU A 821 -1.22 -33.88 -50.87
CA GLU A 821 -2.11 -35.02 -50.64
C GLU A 821 -3.39 -34.52 -49.99
N MET A 822 -4.52 -34.83 -50.63
CA MET A 822 -5.86 -34.51 -50.14
C MET A 822 -6.32 -35.57 -49.12
N TRP A 823 -7.01 -35.15 -48.06
CA TRP A 823 -7.44 -36.07 -46.98
C TRP A 823 -8.41 -37.17 -47.44
N GLY A 824 -9.33 -36.84 -48.34
CA GLY A 824 -10.41 -37.70 -48.81
C GLY A 824 -10.17 -38.36 -50.16
N GLU A 825 -11.22 -38.94 -50.73
CA GLU A 825 -11.19 -39.60 -52.04
C GLU A 825 -11.21 -38.61 -53.22
N VAL A 826 -10.74 -39.05 -54.40
CA VAL A 826 -10.61 -38.24 -55.62
C VAL A 826 -11.90 -37.51 -56.04
N ASP A 827 -13.06 -38.16 -55.90
CA ASP A 827 -14.35 -37.59 -56.29
C ASP A 827 -14.90 -36.58 -55.26
N GLY A 828 -14.24 -36.45 -54.10
CA GLY A 828 -14.64 -35.58 -53.00
C GLY A 828 -14.43 -34.08 -53.24
N TYR A 829 -13.84 -33.67 -54.37
CA TYR A 829 -13.34 -32.30 -54.57
C TYR A 829 -13.85 -31.61 -55.85
N THR A 830 -14.78 -32.24 -56.58
CA THR A 830 -15.18 -31.77 -57.92
C THR A 830 -15.77 -30.35 -57.97
N GLY A 831 -16.38 -29.88 -56.88
CA GLY A 831 -16.91 -28.52 -56.74
C GLY A 831 -15.98 -27.53 -56.02
N ASN A 832 -14.80 -27.96 -55.59
CA ASN A 832 -13.85 -27.14 -54.83
C ASN A 832 -12.40 -27.53 -55.17
N VAL A 833 -11.89 -26.99 -56.28
CA VAL A 833 -10.50 -27.15 -56.70
C VAL A 833 -9.75 -25.85 -56.39
N THR A 834 -8.83 -25.88 -55.41
CA THR A 834 -8.01 -24.72 -55.05
C THR A 834 -6.90 -24.49 -56.08
N ALA A 835 -6.28 -23.31 -56.06
CA ALA A 835 -5.26 -22.93 -57.05
C ALA A 835 -4.03 -23.85 -57.03
N ASP A 836 -3.60 -24.30 -55.85
CA ASP A 836 -2.50 -25.24 -55.68
C ASP A 836 -2.87 -26.65 -56.15
N MET A 837 -4.11 -27.10 -55.89
CA MET A 837 -4.62 -28.36 -56.46
C MET A 837 -4.65 -28.30 -57.99
N GLN A 838 -5.16 -27.20 -58.57
CA GLN A 838 -5.20 -27.03 -60.02
C GLN A 838 -3.80 -27.05 -60.62
N ALA A 839 -2.83 -26.38 -59.98
CA ALA A 839 -1.45 -26.40 -60.42
C ALA A 839 -0.85 -27.82 -60.40
N ALA A 840 -1.12 -28.60 -59.36
CA ALA A 840 -0.69 -29.99 -59.26
C ALA A 840 -1.38 -30.89 -60.30
N ILE A 841 -2.68 -30.72 -60.53
CA ILE A 841 -3.44 -31.43 -61.58
C ILE A 841 -2.86 -31.11 -62.96
N ASP A 842 -2.63 -29.83 -63.26
CA ASP A 842 -2.08 -29.36 -64.52
C ASP A 842 -0.65 -29.88 -64.74
N PHE A 843 0.13 -30.01 -63.68
CA PHE A 843 1.47 -30.59 -63.73
C PHE A 843 1.42 -32.09 -64.03
N ASP A 844 0.62 -32.85 -63.29
CA ASP A 844 0.46 -34.29 -63.47
C ASP A 844 -0.09 -34.64 -64.87
N ALA A 845 -0.97 -33.80 -65.43
CA ALA A 845 -1.52 -33.96 -66.77
C ALA A 845 -0.47 -33.84 -67.88
N GLN A 846 0.63 -33.12 -67.63
CA GLN A 846 1.73 -32.98 -68.58
C GLN A 846 2.67 -34.19 -68.58
N ALA A 847 2.61 -35.05 -67.54
CA ALA A 847 3.45 -36.24 -67.38
C ALA A 847 4.96 -35.94 -67.56
N LEU A 848 5.41 -34.83 -66.97
CA LEU A 848 6.80 -34.33 -67.07
C LEU A 848 7.78 -35.15 -66.22
N ASP A 849 7.30 -35.74 -65.13
CA ASP A 849 8.05 -36.60 -64.23
C ASP A 849 7.23 -37.84 -63.83
N THR A 850 7.82 -38.65 -62.94
CA THR A 850 7.16 -39.83 -62.36
C THR A 850 6.55 -39.55 -60.98
N LEU A 851 6.70 -38.33 -60.47
CA LEU A 851 6.14 -37.91 -59.20
C LEU A 851 4.67 -37.55 -59.41
N LYS A 852 3.83 -37.84 -58.42
CA LYS A 852 2.45 -37.38 -58.42
C LYS A 852 2.35 -36.14 -57.55
N HIS A 853 2.08 -35.01 -58.19
CA HIS A 853 1.94 -33.72 -57.51
C HIS A 853 0.57 -33.62 -56.82
N ILE A 854 -0.44 -34.39 -57.25
CA ILE A 854 -1.69 -34.54 -56.51
C ILE A 854 -1.97 -36.00 -56.18
N THR A 855 -2.18 -36.28 -54.89
CA THR A 855 -2.53 -37.59 -54.35
C THR A 855 -3.71 -37.48 -53.37
N TYR A 856 -4.27 -38.62 -52.97
CA TYR A 856 -5.49 -38.71 -52.16
C TYR A 856 -5.30 -39.81 -51.11
N ALA A 857 -5.40 -39.46 -49.82
CA ALA A 857 -5.30 -40.42 -48.72
C ALA A 857 -6.53 -41.35 -48.65
N GLY A 858 -7.66 -40.94 -49.24
CA GLY A 858 -8.82 -41.80 -49.43
C GLY A 858 -9.67 -42.03 -48.18
N TYR A 859 -9.57 -41.15 -47.18
CA TYR A 859 -10.38 -41.26 -45.97
C TYR A 859 -11.81 -40.78 -46.21
N THR A 860 -12.75 -41.38 -45.47
CA THR A 860 -14.16 -41.00 -45.47
C THR A 860 -14.57 -40.42 -44.13
N CYS A 861 -15.55 -39.52 -44.14
CA CYS A 861 -16.07 -38.82 -42.97
C CYS A 861 -17.57 -39.10 -42.81
N GLU A 862 -17.90 -40.35 -42.45
CA GLU A 862 -19.26 -40.87 -42.43
C GLU A 862 -19.99 -40.63 -41.11
N SER A 863 -21.31 -40.47 -41.17
CA SER A 863 -22.13 -40.30 -39.97
C SER A 863 -22.20 -41.62 -39.20
N GLY A 864 -21.90 -41.58 -37.90
CA GLY A 864 -21.88 -42.77 -37.04
C GLY A 864 -20.55 -43.53 -37.04
N ASP A 865 -19.56 -43.10 -37.82
CA ASP A 865 -18.18 -43.61 -37.74
C ASP A 865 -17.42 -42.88 -36.62
N ALA A 866 -17.23 -43.58 -35.50
CA ALA A 866 -16.49 -43.07 -34.35
C ALA A 866 -15.00 -42.81 -34.68
N THR A 867 -14.44 -43.48 -35.70
CA THR A 867 -13.03 -43.34 -36.11
C THR A 867 -12.72 -41.99 -36.77
N THR A 868 -13.74 -41.21 -37.12
CA THR A 868 -13.56 -39.82 -37.60
C THR A 868 -12.95 -38.90 -36.53
N SER A 869 -12.99 -39.32 -35.25
CA SER A 869 -12.32 -38.62 -34.14
C SER A 869 -10.85 -39.01 -33.99
N LEU A 870 -10.29 -39.88 -34.84
CA LEU A 870 -8.88 -40.26 -34.80
C LEU A 870 -8.05 -39.36 -35.72
N LEU A 871 -6.80 -39.08 -35.35
CA LEU A 871 -5.83 -38.57 -36.29
C LEU A 871 -5.41 -39.72 -37.22
N LYS A 872 -5.44 -39.47 -38.53
CA LYS A 872 -5.13 -40.46 -39.58
C LYS A 872 -3.86 -40.05 -40.33
N PRO A 873 -2.98 -41.00 -40.68
CA PRO A 873 -1.73 -40.68 -41.35
C PRO A 873 -1.97 -40.17 -42.77
N MET A 874 -1.38 -39.03 -43.07
CA MET A 874 -1.25 -38.47 -44.40
C MET A 874 0.22 -38.44 -44.79
N GLN A 875 0.52 -38.63 -46.07
CA GLN A 875 1.87 -38.64 -46.60
C GLN A 875 1.95 -38.17 -48.05
N LEU A 876 3.02 -37.45 -48.39
CA LEU A 876 3.28 -37.08 -49.78
C LEU A 876 4.77 -37.13 -50.10
N TYR A 877 5.07 -37.44 -51.36
CA TYR A 877 6.41 -37.31 -51.90
C TYR A 877 6.55 -35.94 -52.58
N PHE A 878 7.67 -35.26 -52.36
CA PHE A 878 7.97 -33.99 -53.02
C PHE A 878 9.46 -33.87 -53.32
N ASP A 879 9.81 -33.08 -54.33
CA ASP A 879 11.20 -32.83 -54.71
C ASP A 879 11.72 -31.52 -54.11
N VAL A 880 12.95 -31.58 -53.60
CA VAL A 880 13.78 -30.42 -53.25
C VAL A 880 14.78 -30.18 -54.38
N GLN A 881 14.86 -28.93 -54.83
CA GLN A 881 15.71 -28.52 -55.96
C GLN A 881 17.13 -28.17 -55.50
N GLU A 882 17.98 -27.71 -56.43
CA GLU A 882 19.37 -27.32 -56.14
C GLU A 882 19.51 -26.13 -55.20
N ASP A 883 18.44 -25.36 -54.97
CA ASP A 883 18.39 -24.31 -53.97
C ASP A 883 18.29 -24.85 -52.53
N GLY A 884 17.99 -26.14 -52.37
CA GLY A 884 17.88 -26.81 -51.07
C GLY A 884 16.69 -26.34 -50.23
N VAL A 885 15.64 -25.80 -50.86
CA VAL A 885 14.47 -25.24 -50.16
C VAL A 885 13.27 -26.19 -50.20
N ALA A 886 12.69 -26.43 -49.03
CA ALA A 886 11.39 -27.08 -48.87
C ALA A 886 10.43 -26.17 -48.12
N THR A 887 9.22 -25.98 -48.63
CA THR A 887 8.11 -25.41 -47.84
C THR A 887 7.06 -26.49 -47.62
N ILE A 888 6.85 -26.81 -46.35
CA ILE A 888 5.96 -27.90 -45.93
C ILE A 888 4.84 -27.37 -45.05
N GLY A 889 3.76 -28.14 -44.92
CA GLY A 889 2.74 -27.87 -43.91
C GLY A 889 1.37 -28.42 -44.26
N PHE A 890 0.33 -27.73 -43.77
CA PHE A 890 -1.05 -28.14 -43.91
C PHE A 890 -1.95 -26.98 -44.34
N ARG A 891 -2.96 -27.26 -45.16
CA ARG A 891 -3.93 -26.28 -45.66
C ARG A 891 -5.35 -26.77 -45.53
N THR A 892 -6.29 -25.83 -45.41
CA THR A 892 -7.74 -26.10 -45.50
C THR A 892 -8.46 -24.86 -46.00
N ASN A 893 -9.71 -25.05 -46.44
CA ASN A 893 -10.67 -23.98 -46.66
C ASN A 893 -12.05 -24.37 -46.12
N GLY A 894 -12.95 -23.41 -45.94
CA GLY A 894 -14.32 -23.69 -45.48
C GLY A 894 -15.32 -24.05 -46.59
N VAL A 895 -14.85 -24.51 -47.75
CA VAL A 895 -15.69 -24.78 -48.93
C VAL A 895 -15.91 -26.29 -49.07
N ASN A 896 -17.15 -26.75 -49.09
CA ASN A 896 -17.44 -28.19 -49.21
C ASN A 896 -17.28 -28.71 -50.66
N LYS A 897 -17.45 -30.01 -50.84
CA LYS A 897 -17.34 -30.69 -52.15
C LYS A 897 -18.25 -30.16 -53.26
N ASP A 898 -19.35 -29.50 -52.88
CA ASP A 898 -20.35 -28.94 -53.81
C ASP A 898 -20.11 -27.44 -54.07
N GLY A 899 -18.99 -26.89 -53.56
CA GLY A 899 -18.59 -25.49 -53.75
C GLY A 899 -19.25 -24.51 -52.79
N GLY A 900 -19.94 -24.99 -51.75
CA GLY A 900 -20.68 -24.17 -50.79
C GLY A 900 -19.94 -23.88 -49.49
N THR A 901 -20.35 -22.83 -48.78
CA THR A 901 -19.79 -22.43 -47.47
C THR A 901 -20.84 -22.43 -46.35
N PHE A 902 -20.39 -22.35 -45.09
CA PHE A 902 -21.31 -22.18 -43.95
C PHE A 902 -22.06 -20.84 -44.02
N ALA A 903 -21.38 -19.77 -44.42
CA ALA A 903 -21.98 -18.44 -44.61
C ALA A 903 -23.17 -18.47 -45.60
N GLU A 904 -23.08 -19.31 -46.63
CA GLU A 904 -24.12 -19.53 -47.64
C GLU A 904 -25.16 -20.58 -47.23
N LYS A 905 -25.01 -21.19 -46.05
CA LYS A 905 -25.86 -22.27 -45.52
C LYS A 905 -25.90 -23.51 -46.41
N THR A 906 -24.85 -23.72 -47.19
CA THR A 906 -24.69 -24.86 -48.11
C THR A 906 -23.65 -25.85 -47.61
N ALA A 907 -22.80 -25.46 -46.64
CA ALA A 907 -21.93 -26.35 -45.87
C ALA A 907 -22.33 -26.40 -44.38
N VAL A 908 -21.82 -27.41 -43.68
CA VAL A 908 -22.06 -27.61 -42.24
C VAL A 908 -21.28 -26.60 -41.40
N ASN A 909 -21.72 -26.40 -40.16
CA ASN A 909 -21.00 -25.56 -39.19
C ASN A 909 -19.65 -26.20 -38.84
N GLY A 910 -18.55 -25.48 -39.07
CA GLY A 910 -17.21 -26.04 -38.86
C GLY A 910 -16.62 -26.78 -40.06
N ALA A 911 -17.24 -26.71 -41.25
CA ALA A 911 -16.65 -27.23 -42.47
C ALA A 911 -15.23 -26.68 -42.65
N GLY A 912 -14.25 -27.56 -42.81
CA GLY A 912 -12.83 -27.20 -42.85
C GLY A 912 -12.05 -27.49 -41.57
N TRP A 913 -12.73 -27.82 -40.47
CA TRP A 913 -12.09 -28.08 -39.18
C TRP A 913 -11.14 -29.27 -39.26
N PHE A 914 -9.97 -29.12 -38.63
CA PHE A 914 -9.02 -30.20 -38.43
C PHE A 914 -8.20 -30.03 -37.15
N LYS A 915 -7.53 -31.12 -36.78
CA LYS A 915 -6.35 -31.16 -35.90
C LYS A 915 -5.20 -31.83 -36.65
N VAL A 916 -3.98 -31.41 -36.42
CA VAL A 916 -2.76 -31.97 -37.02
C VAL A 916 -1.67 -32.15 -35.98
N ASP A 917 -0.89 -33.21 -36.14
CA ASP A 917 0.21 -33.59 -35.27
C ASP A 917 1.27 -34.39 -36.08
N ASN A 918 2.42 -34.68 -35.44
CA ASN A 918 3.38 -35.68 -35.85
C ASN A 918 3.94 -35.45 -37.27
N PHE A 919 4.42 -34.24 -37.57
CA PHE A 919 5.13 -34.00 -38.82
C PHE A 919 6.44 -34.77 -38.84
N ARG A 920 6.65 -35.58 -39.89
CA ARG A 920 7.88 -36.36 -40.08
C ARG A 920 8.42 -36.18 -41.50
N LEU A 921 9.74 -36.01 -41.62
CA LEU A 921 10.40 -35.83 -42.91
C LEU A 921 11.42 -36.94 -43.13
N PHE A 922 11.42 -37.54 -44.31
CA PHE A 922 12.39 -38.57 -44.68
C PHE A 922 13.04 -38.23 -46.01
N PHE A 923 14.37 -38.39 -46.10
CA PHE A 923 15.09 -38.23 -47.37
C PHE A 923 15.15 -39.58 -48.08
N ILE A 924 14.50 -39.67 -49.24
CA ILE A 924 14.21 -40.98 -49.87
C ILE A 924 15.23 -41.36 -50.93
N ASN A 925 15.66 -40.42 -51.77
CA ASN A 925 16.66 -40.65 -52.81
C ASN A 925 17.25 -39.31 -53.33
N GLU A 926 18.44 -39.38 -53.93
CA GLU A 926 19.13 -38.23 -54.56
C GLU A 926 18.61 -37.89 -55.97
N GLU A 927 17.93 -38.83 -56.63
CA GLU A 927 17.40 -38.65 -57.98
C GLU A 927 16.01 -38.00 -57.91
N SER A 928 15.94 -36.66 -58.00
CA SER A 928 14.65 -35.97 -58.17
C SER A 928 13.88 -36.62 -59.33
N HIS A 929 12.58 -36.87 -59.17
CA HIS A 929 11.75 -37.51 -60.20
C HIS A 929 11.70 -36.74 -61.53
N VAL A 930 12.17 -35.49 -61.54
CA VAL A 930 12.44 -34.68 -62.73
C VAL A 930 13.35 -35.43 -63.70
N SER A 931 12.73 -36.08 -64.70
CA SER A 931 13.43 -36.48 -65.91
C SER A 931 13.97 -35.21 -66.57
N GLY A 932 15.28 -34.98 -66.46
CA GLY A 932 15.87 -33.70 -66.81
C GLY A 932 15.55 -33.27 -68.23
N ILE A 933 14.62 -32.32 -68.39
CA ILE A 933 14.48 -31.33 -69.48
C ILE A 933 13.64 -30.17 -68.92
N ASN A 934 14.30 -29.07 -68.55
CA ASN A 934 13.65 -27.76 -68.44
C ASN A 934 13.38 -27.26 -69.86
N GLY A 935 12.16 -27.49 -70.35
CA GLY A 935 11.67 -26.99 -71.64
C GLY A 935 11.19 -25.54 -71.54
N ILE A 936 12.12 -24.60 -71.67
CA ILE A 936 11.91 -23.21 -72.15
C ILE A 936 10.72 -22.47 -71.50
N ASN A 937 10.90 -21.94 -70.30
CA ASN A 937 10.26 -20.70 -69.88
C ASN A 937 11.32 -19.81 -69.21
N GLY A 938 12.25 -19.33 -70.04
CA GLY A 938 13.21 -18.30 -69.67
C GLY A 938 13.13 -17.14 -70.65
N ASP A 939 12.27 -16.16 -70.31
CA ASP A 939 12.40 -14.73 -70.60
C ASP A 939 12.69 -14.31 -72.05
N GLY A 940 12.25 -15.08 -73.05
CA GLY A 940 12.48 -14.83 -74.47
C GLY A 940 11.18 -14.61 -75.24
N THR A 941 10.56 -13.44 -75.09
CA THR A 941 9.33 -13.00 -75.79
C THR A 941 9.45 -12.84 -77.32
N GLY A 942 10.44 -13.45 -77.96
CA GLY A 942 10.66 -13.38 -79.41
C GLY A 942 10.08 -14.60 -80.14
N GLU A 943 9.34 -14.38 -81.22
CA GLU A 943 8.88 -15.44 -82.12
C GLU A 943 10.08 -16.24 -82.68
N VAL A 944 9.96 -17.57 -82.74
CA VAL A 944 11.01 -18.44 -83.28
C VAL A 944 11.03 -18.32 -84.80
N THR A 945 12.13 -17.80 -85.37
CA THR A 945 12.26 -17.62 -86.83
C THR A 945 12.93 -18.80 -87.52
N ARG A 946 13.73 -19.59 -86.80
CA ARG A 946 14.49 -20.71 -87.36
C ARG A 946 14.89 -21.72 -86.29
N GLN A 947 14.87 -23.00 -86.63
CA GLN A 947 15.38 -24.08 -85.77
C GLN A 947 16.42 -24.93 -86.49
N GLU A 948 17.42 -25.37 -85.73
CA GLU A 948 18.44 -26.34 -86.12
C GLU A 948 18.43 -27.51 -85.12
N PHE A 949 18.63 -28.73 -85.61
CA PHE A 949 18.64 -29.94 -84.80
C PHE A 949 20.03 -30.57 -84.83
N TYR A 950 20.47 -31.14 -83.71
CA TYR A 950 21.76 -31.80 -83.58
C TYR A 950 21.62 -33.11 -82.80
N SER A 951 22.44 -34.11 -83.10
CA SER A 951 22.61 -35.27 -82.22
C SER A 951 23.29 -34.85 -80.93
N ILE A 952 23.26 -35.73 -79.91
CA ILE A 952 23.97 -35.49 -78.65
C ILE A 952 25.50 -35.33 -78.85
N ASP A 953 26.04 -35.94 -79.90
CA ASP A 953 27.45 -35.83 -80.32
C ASP A 953 27.76 -34.58 -81.15
N GLY A 954 26.80 -33.66 -81.29
CA GLY A 954 27.00 -32.37 -81.98
C GLY A 954 26.90 -32.41 -83.51
N GLN A 955 26.47 -33.53 -84.11
CA GLN A 955 26.25 -33.59 -85.57
C GLN A 955 24.91 -32.96 -85.94
N ARG A 956 24.91 -32.06 -86.93
CA ARG A 956 23.69 -31.41 -87.39
C ARG A 956 22.76 -32.40 -88.11
N LEU A 957 21.51 -32.44 -87.68
CA LEU A 957 20.45 -33.28 -88.22
C LEU A 957 19.53 -32.47 -89.15
N PRO A 958 19.09 -33.03 -90.29
CA PRO A 958 18.18 -32.35 -91.21
C PRO A 958 16.74 -32.27 -90.68
N LYS A 959 16.38 -33.15 -89.73
CA LYS A 959 15.12 -33.18 -89.00
C LYS A 959 15.31 -33.95 -87.68
N PRO A 960 14.43 -33.77 -86.68
CA PRO A 960 14.51 -34.51 -85.42
C PRO A 960 14.43 -36.03 -85.68
N ARG A 961 15.22 -36.82 -84.95
CA ARG A 961 15.23 -38.29 -85.00
C ARG A 961 14.88 -38.85 -83.63
N LYS A 962 14.26 -40.04 -83.61
CA LYS A 962 13.90 -40.74 -82.39
C LYS A 962 15.10 -40.86 -81.43
N GLY A 963 14.91 -40.43 -80.18
CA GLY A 963 15.98 -40.30 -79.18
C GLY A 963 16.26 -38.84 -78.76
N VAL A 964 17.35 -38.63 -78.01
CA VAL A 964 17.75 -37.29 -77.52
C VAL A 964 18.32 -36.46 -78.67
N VAL A 965 17.73 -35.28 -78.91
CA VAL A 965 18.11 -34.32 -79.94
C VAL A 965 18.33 -32.96 -79.30
N ILE A 966 19.42 -32.28 -79.65
CA ILE A 966 19.66 -30.88 -79.26
C ILE A 966 18.95 -29.99 -80.28
N VAL A 967 18.08 -29.09 -79.81
CA VAL A 967 17.38 -28.09 -80.61
C VAL A 967 18.00 -26.73 -80.37
N LYS A 968 18.42 -26.07 -81.44
CA LYS A 968 18.91 -24.68 -81.41
C LYS A 968 17.89 -23.82 -82.13
N SER A 969 17.20 -22.96 -81.38
CA SER A 969 16.18 -22.04 -81.90
C SER A 969 16.74 -20.62 -81.97
N HIS A 970 16.54 -19.98 -83.13
CA HIS A 970 16.85 -18.57 -83.34
C HIS A 970 15.56 -17.75 -83.20
N LEU A 971 15.61 -16.71 -82.40
CA LEU A 971 14.49 -15.83 -82.12
C LEU A 971 14.52 -14.60 -83.03
N ALA A 972 13.36 -14.00 -83.28
CA ALA A 972 13.20 -12.79 -84.11
C ALA A 972 14.02 -11.58 -83.61
N ASN A 973 14.35 -11.56 -82.31
CA ASN A 973 15.18 -10.53 -81.69
C ASN A 973 16.71 -10.79 -81.82
N GLY A 974 17.12 -11.79 -82.60
CA GLY A 974 18.52 -12.15 -82.84
C GLY A 974 19.15 -13.04 -81.77
N LYS A 975 18.46 -13.32 -80.66
CA LYS A 975 18.93 -14.26 -79.61
C LYS A 975 18.81 -15.70 -80.10
N THR A 976 19.74 -16.55 -79.69
CA THR A 976 19.70 -17.99 -79.95
C THR A 976 19.61 -18.75 -78.64
N ILE A 977 18.68 -19.70 -78.55
CA ILE A 977 18.46 -20.56 -77.40
C ILE A 977 18.69 -22.01 -77.80
N VAL A 978 19.36 -22.78 -76.95
CA VAL A 978 19.69 -24.19 -77.19
C VAL A 978 19.07 -25.02 -76.07
N GLY A 979 18.27 -26.03 -76.44
CA GLY A 979 17.64 -26.97 -75.52
C GLY A 979 17.84 -28.41 -75.96
N LYS A 980 17.61 -29.37 -75.07
CA LYS A 980 17.56 -30.79 -75.40
C LYS A 980 16.09 -31.22 -75.45
N THR A 981 15.73 -32.08 -76.39
CA THR A 981 14.38 -32.65 -76.51
C THR A 981 14.46 -34.14 -76.85
N VAL A 982 13.50 -34.93 -76.40
CA VAL A 982 13.39 -36.35 -76.76
C VAL A 982 12.29 -36.50 -77.79
N VAL A 983 12.66 -36.94 -78.99
CA VAL A 983 11.72 -37.22 -80.06
C VAL A 983 11.28 -38.69 -79.91
N LYS A 984 9.98 -38.94 -79.76
CA LYS A 984 9.42 -40.30 -79.57
C LYS A 984 9.22 -41.06 -80.88
#